data_AF-A0A152A7E2-F1
#
_entry.id   AF-A0A152A7E2-F1
#
_cell.length_a   1.000
_cell.length_b   1.000
_cell.length_c   1.000
_cell.angle_alpha   90.00
_cell.angle_beta   90.00
_cell.angle_gamma   90.00
#
_symmetry.space_group_name_H-M   'P 1'
#
loop_
_entity.id
_entity.type
_entity.pdbx_description
1 polymer ?
#
loop_
_entity_poly.entity_id
_entity_poly.type
_entity_poly.pdbx_seq_one_letter_code
_entity_poly.pdbx_strand_id
1 'polypeptide(L)'
;MLIFPHIVITKIILYNIHQINLESNISISQKLWRYLNRLASLNKEFRDIVYKLPISKQFEITTVEDYMNFKKLKEKYVYNNFLAKLSMFNNKLETIYKRDYSDFVKIKVNNQRYLQSLESRPLDNIKSLQFYLTIVKGNTQLMLNFFQKFSGNLKNLEKLKLFCESKHGYTSEMYYYHYSSDEDEEGGDEYNYGDFKIPSLEGLVNLYSLEVFLGEEEIIKSHHYFSKIRNLRKLFIRDSYIKTFILANVLEHCNQLQVLDYISLNDSEDFDILLNGLHLSNSLTSLTLNNGLAKLENIYKSLNLTSTLKLLKLTQISFRDDREFKPIPITNKSLESIYINGSADFYSHWSVQSSLKEIYAVATEASKYLPQFHTKCEVLDVENVHLNELCKILESDMPSLKTIILSGGSYILQSPISKSLERNYNLVSLTISCPVDNSIVVDILSICHPTLTKLFLYNILFWDIDTVFDALESNRNLRDITIQNSLKPRESITTFFERLCDLIDHNHELNYLRFYLPPYDIIPPTSIDLFRNCIKRNYQFINHLHIYSTCNELSKILAQCLIDNTPRANKYYSENYKEFLSTIYNYLGLLQFSILPKLIKSKLNSQNDQNYNKFLQSLISISNCELSYYKFTYLSAKTNNLYEAYQQVANDLKSIYKGTGVQTSPNSGSGSSNSTTSTTTGNTNTTINKSSGDDNSEHSFINTLVQQTSILLHVRALLINIYTTLLSSIQNPDLSFEQVVNGLEEVPNIYRDKITHPLLLHMKSNTNFEISILRNLLKVSVLLSKHVFKDCILLLYQSKIELDQWKDLDQKHSSSSMSQQGSLKTMESSSGGKWTLNTIYQWMCNYHNSLLSKSTLYFHFPLLNVEEEIGGNSMSFKEITNRNSPDYISYIETFCQKSNVLFFSIIFECKDRPYSRIGYSFIDTEIPTGLGSYPLLYYYPLDKSPTQFLPNIVGLILQNPLEKPLDQFYFLDVRKIPQKASNGTTTFQEDHFSYFITKIEPQLYLSIVYKDIKKQKDQNINDFIKTLINSLRIIDIIAQLKLKDLQNK
;
A
#
# COMPACT_ATOMS: atom_id res chain seq x y z
N MET A 1 -14.93 -14.41 -27.89
CA MET A 1 -15.76 -13.25 -27.51
C MET A 1 -14.99 -11.96 -27.14
N LEU A 2 -13.94 -11.97 -26.28
CA LEU A 2 -13.16 -10.73 -25.98
C LEU A 2 -12.25 -10.22 -27.13
N ILE A 3 -12.06 -11.00 -28.19
CA ILE A 3 -11.35 -10.57 -29.42
C ILE A 3 -12.22 -9.61 -30.27
N PHE A 4 -13.54 -9.69 -30.11
CA PHE A 4 -14.52 -9.02 -30.96
C PHE A 4 -14.54 -7.48 -30.82
N PRO A 5 -14.57 -6.91 -29.59
CA PRO A 5 -14.51 -5.45 -29.43
C PRO A 5 -13.16 -4.90 -29.87
N HIS A 6 -12.07 -5.67 -29.72
CA HIS A 6 -10.75 -5.24 -30.15
C HIS A 6 -10.66 -5.02 -31.67
N ILE A 7 -11.30 -5.85 -32.49
CA ILE A 7 -11.26 -5.71 -33.96
C ILE A 7 -12.08 -4.50 -34.42
N VAL A 8 -13.27 -4.30 -33.83
CA VAL A 8 -14.12 -3.13 -34.10
C VAL A 8 -13.47 -1.83 -33.63
N ILE A 9 -12.90 -1.82 -32.42
CA ILE A 9 -12.19 -0.65 -31.85
C ILE A 9 -10.92 -0.35 -32.65
N THR A 10 -10.18 -1.36 -33.10
CA THR A 10 -8.96 -1.15 -33.91
C THR A 10 -9.29 -0.53 -35.26
N LYS A 11 -10.38 -0.95 -35.93
CA LYS A 11 -10.86 -0.32 -37.17
C LYS A 11 -11.32 1.13 -36.96
N ILE A 12 -11.96 1.44 -35.84
CA ILE A 12 -12.42 2.80 -35.48
C ILE A 12 -11.24 3.72 -35.11
N ILE A 13 -10.25 3.20 -34.37
CA ILE A 13 -9.04 3.95 -33.98
C ILE A 13 -8.16 4.24 -35.20
N LEU A 14 -7.99 3.28 -36.12
CA LEU A 14 -7.24 3.47 -37.36
C LEU A 14 -7.82 4.57 -38.25
N TYR A 15 -9.15 4.72 -38.28
CA TYR A 15 -9.82 5.81 -39.00
C TYR A 15 -9.55 7.19 -38.38
N ASN A 16 -9.51 7.29 -37.04
CA ASN A 16 -9.26 8.56 -36.34
C ASN A 16 -7.77 8.96 -36.31
N ILE A 17 -6.85 7.99 -36.33
CA ILE A 17 -5.40 8.25 -36.41
C ILE A 17 -4.99 8.78 -37.79
N HIS A 18 -5.69 8.37 -38.85
CA HIS A 18 -5.41 8.83 -40.21
C HIS A 18 -5.71 10.33 -40.45
N GLN A 19 -6.35 11.01 -39.48
CA GLN A 19 -6.74 12.42 -39.51
C GLN A 19 -5.81 13.34 -38.69
N ILE A 20 -4.80 12.81 -37.99
CA ILE A 20 -3.93 13.61 -37.11
C ILE A 20 -2.49 13.56 -37.61
N ASN A 21 -2.01 14.68 -38.14
CA ASN A 21 -0.63 14.89 -38.57
C ASN A 21 0.29 14.91 -37.33
N LEU A 22 1.30 14.05 -37.28
CA LEU A 22 2.18 13.85 -36.13
C LEU A 22 3.61 14.34 -36.42
N GLU A 23 3.96 15.50 -35.87
CA GLU A 23 5.34 15.87 -35.52
C GLU A 23 5.40 16.23 -34.03
N SER A 24 5.91 15.31 -33.19
CA SER A 24 6.74 15.59 -32.00
C SER A 24 6.94 14.36 -31.10
N ASN A 25 8.13 14.30 -30.48
CA ASN A 25 8.66 13.20 -29.66
C ASN A 25 7.91 12.98 -28.34
N ILE A 26 7.64 11.71 -27.99
CA ILE A 26 6.99 11.29 -26.73
C ILE A 26 7.86 10.27 -25.99
N SER A 27 8.04 10.43 -24.67
CA SER A 27 8.64 9.42 -23.79
C SER A 27 7.60 8.34 -23.40
N ILE A 28 8.01 7.07 -23.46
CA ILE A 28 7.10 5.90 -23.42
C ILE A 28 7.13 5.24 -22.03
N SER A 29 5.96 5.10 -21.40
CA SER A 29 5.80 4.43 -20.09
C SER A 29 5.75 2.89 -20.19
N GLN A 30 6.05 2.18 -19.10
CA GLN A 30 6.04 0.70 -18.99
C GLN A 30 4.70 0.03 -19.41
N LYS A 31 3.57 0.72 -19.24
CA LYS A 31 2.25 0.21 -19.69
C LYS A 31 2.12 0.28 -21.21
N LEU A 32 2.63 1.33 -21.82
CA LEU A 32 2.68 1.48 -23.28
C LEU A 32 3.66 0.46 -23.89
N TRP A 33 4.78 0.14 -23.22
CA TRP A 33 5.71 -0.92 -23.64
C TRP A 33 5.05 -2.32 -23.72
N ARG A 34 4.20 -2.68 -22.75
CA ARG A 34 3.43 -3.94 -22.78
C ARG A 34 2.38 -3.98 -23.89
N TYR A 35 1.82 -2.81 -24.22
CA TYR A 35 0.85 -2.65 -25.31
C TYR A 35 1.55 -2.74 -26.67
N LEU A 36 2.70 -2.07 -26.83
CA LEU A 36 3.54 -2.08 -28.04
C LEU A 36 4.08 -3.49 -28.35
N ASN A 37 4.44 -4.28 -27.34
CA ASN A 37 4.82 -5.69 -27.54
C ASN A 37 3.67 -6.60 -28.00
N ARG A 38 2.43 -6.27 -27.61
CA ARG A 38 1.23 -6.98 -28.06
C ARG A 38 0.84 -6.59 -29.48
N LEU A 39 1.25 -5.41 -29.95
CA LEU A 39 1.08 -4.94 -31.33
C LEU A 39 2.19 -5.43 -32.26
N ALA A 40 3.44 -5.51 -31.78
CA ALA A 40 4.60 -6.05 -32.52
C ALA A 40 4.48 -7.55 -32.87
N SER A 41 3.58 -8.29 -32.18
CA SER A 41 3.24 -9.67 -32.54
C SER A 41 2.27 -9.76 -33.73
N LEU A 42 1.59 -8.66 -34.09
CA LEU A 42 0.56 -8.60 -35.12
C LEU A 42 0.99 -7.88 -36.42
N ASN A 43 2.13 -7.16 -36.41
CA ASN A 43 2.65 -6.45 -37.58
C ASN A 43 4.18 -6.60 -37.72
N LYS A 44 4.66 -6.89 -38.94
CA LYS A 44 6.05 -7.22 -39.26
C LYS A 44 6.99 -6.00 -39.22
N GLU A 45 6.56 -4.81 -39.62
CA GLU A 45 7.42 -3.61 -39.66
C GLU A 45 7.72 -3.05 -38.27
N PHE A 46 6.77 -3.15 -37.34
CA PHE A 46 6.94 -2.69 -35.96
C PHE A 46 7.90 -3.59 -35.14
N ARG A 47 8.08 -4.83 -35.60
CA ARG A 47 8.90 -5.85 -34.94
C ARG A 47 10.39 -5.49 -34.97
N ASP A 48 10.88 -4.92 -36.07
CA ASP A 48 12.31 -4.64 -36.27
C ASP A 48 12.83 -3.43 -35.46
N ILE A 49 11.92 -2.55 -35.02
CA ILE A 49 12.24 -1.37 -34.19
C ILE A 49 12.36 -1.75 -32.70
N VAL A 50 11.50 -2.65 -32.22
CA VAL A 50 11.45 -3.05 -30.80
C VAL A 50 12.63 -3.95 -30.40
N TYR A 51 13.17 -4.74 -31.32
CA TYR A 51 14.29 -5.66 -31.05
C TYR A 51 15.65 -5.00 -30.81
N LYS A 52 15.77 -3.67 -30.89
CA LYS A 52 17.03 -2.94 -30.66
C LYS A 52 17.24 -2.42 -29.23
N LEU A 53 16.36 -2.72 -28.26
CA LEU A 53 16.45 -2.18 -26.89
C LEU A 53 16.86 -3.25 -25.83
N PRO A 54 17.80 -2.96 -24.89
CA PRO A 54 18.28 -3.93 -23.91
C PRO A 54 17.40 -4.02 -22.65
N ILE A 55 17.30 -5.23 -22.06
CA ILE A 55 16.45 -5.56 -20.89
C ILE A 55 17.31 -6.00 -19.68
N SER A 56 17.06 -5.42 -18.49
CA SER A 56 17.60 -5.87 -17.19
C SER A 56 16.53 -6.60 -16.34
N LYS A 57 16.94 -7.56 -15.50
CA LYS A 57 16.09 -8.59 -14.84
C LYS A 57 16.15 -8.54 -13.29
N GLN A 58 14.99 -8.53 -12.62
CA GLN A 58 14.76 -8.92 -11.21
C GLN A 58 13.31 -9.44 -11.04
N PHE A 59 13.07 -10.44 -10.17
CA PHE A 59 11.73 -10.99 -9.85
C PHE A 59 11.66 -11.49 -8.40
N GLU A 60 10.52 -11.27 -7.73
CA GLU A 60 10.26 -11.56 -6.32
C GLU A 60 9.02 -12.46 -6.21
N ILE A 61 9.06 -13.53 -5.41
CA ILE A 61 7.91 -14.43 -5.16
C ILE A 61 7.69 -14.49 -3.65
N THR A 62 6.55 -13.99 -3.18
CA THR A 62 6.32 -13.73 -1.76
C THR A 62 5.18 -14.56 -1.15
N THR A 63 4.35 -15.28 -1.94
CA THR A 63 3.18 -16.01 -1.39
C THR A 63 2.85 -17.36 -2.06
N VAL A 64 2.09 -18.23 -1.35
CA VAL A 64 1.55 -19.52 -1.86
C VAL A 64 0.64 -19.33 -3.08
N GLU A 65 -0.06 -18.20 -3.15
CA GLU A 65 -1.08 -17.92 -4.15
C GLU A 65 -0.48 -17.59 -5.52
N ASP A 66 0.69 -16.97 -5.56
CA ASP A 66 1.48 -16.74 -6.79
C ASP A 66 1.92 -18.05 -7.44
N TYR A 67 2.39 -19.01 -6.64
CA TYR A 67 2.77 -20.34 -7.10
C TYR A 67 1.56 -21.19 -7.55
N MET A 68 0.43 -21.10 -6.83
CA MET A 68 -0.79 -21.86 -7.13
C MET A 68 -1.56 -21.31 -8.34
N ASN A 69 -1.59 -19.99 -8.55
CA ASN A 69 -2.17 -19.36 -9.74
C ASN A 69 -1.37 -19.70 -11.00
N PHE A 70 -0.05 -19.78 -10.89
CA PHE A 70 0.83 -20.21 -11.96
C PHE A 70 0.67 -21.71 -12.30
N LYS A 71 0.54 -22.57 -11.28
CA LYS A 71 0.24 -24.00 -11.46
C LYS A 71 -1.12 -24.21 -12.15
N LYS A 72 -2.15 -23.46 -11.75
CA LYS A 72 -3.48 -23.47 -12.39
C LYS A 72 -3.44 -22.94 -13.83
N LEU A 73 -2.55 -22.00 -14.16
CA LEU A 73 -2.35 -21.52 -15.53
C LEU A 73 -1.68 -22.57 -16.43
N LYS A 74 -0.71 -23.32 -15.88
CA LYS A 74 0.01 -24.41 -16.55
C LYS A 74 -0.91 -25.59 -16.87
N GLU A 75 -1.80 -25.93 -15.95
CA GLU A 75 -2.76 -27.04 -16.09
C GLU A 75 -3.93 -26.69 -17.04
N LYS A 76 -4.24 -25.40 -17.24
CA LYS A 76 -5.38 -24.96 -18.07
C LYS A 76 -5.10 -24.89 -19.58
N TYR A 77 -3.86 -25.09 -20.03
CA TYR A 77 -3.45 -24.89 -21.44
C TYR A 77 -3.08 -26.16 -22.21
N VAL A 78 -3.38 -27.34 -21.69
CA VAL A 78 -3.17 -28.62 -22.39
C VAL A 78 -4.52 -29.20 -22.82
N TYR A 79 -5.06 -28.79 -23.98
CA TYR A 79 -5.76 -29.68 -24.93
C TYR A 79 -6.02 -29.03 -26.32
N ASN A 80 -5.26 -29.53 -27.31
CA ASN A 80 -5.61 -29.88 -28.70
C ASN A 80 -6.29 -28.88 -29.66
N ASN A 81 -5.54 -27.85 -30.07
CA ASN A 81 -5.32 -27.56 -31.52
C ASN A 81 -4.14 -26.60 -31.79
N PHE A 82 -3.33 -26.38 -30.76
CA PHE A 82 -2.23 -25.41 -30.74
C PHE A 82 -0.86 -26.08 -30.93
N LEU A 83 -0.80 -27.41 -31.07
CA LEU A 83 0.44 -28.21 -31.00
C LEU A 83 1.36 -28.07 -32.22
N ALA A 84 0.83 -27.78 -33.42
CA ALA A 84 1.66 -27.64 -34.62
C ALA A 84 2.41 -26.31 -34.68
N LYS A 85 1.83 -25.23 -34.15
CA LYS A 85 2.50 -23.92 -34.04
C LYS A 85 3.31 -23.78 -32.76
N LEU A 86 2.97 -24.56 -31.71
CA LEU A 86 3.78 -24.59 -30.50
C LEU A 86 5.08 -25.35 -30.67
N SER A 87 5.28 -26.34 -31.56
CA SER A 87 6.55 -27.11 -31.56
C SER A 87 7.82 -26.25 -31.74
N MET A 88 7.73 -25.14 -32.48
CA MET A 88 8.82 -24.16 -32.57
C MET A 88 8.94 -23.22 -31.35
N PHE A 89 7.83 -22.98 -30.63
CA PHE A 89 7.77 -22.09 -29.46
C PHE A 89 7.98 -22.84 -28.13
N ASN A 90 7.63 -24.13 -28.07
CA ASN A 90 7.70 -25.03 -26.93
C ASN A 90 9.14 -25.44 -26.67
N ASN A 91 9.94 -25.69 -27.71
CA ASN A 91 11.39 -25.93 -27.53
C ASN A 91 12.13 -24.73 -26.90
N LYS A 92 11.59 -23.50 -27.00
CA LYS A 92 12.13 -22.29 -26.36
C LYS A 92 11.46 -21.92 -25.02
N LEU A 93 10.20 -22.29 -24.79
CA LEU A 93 9.48 -22.07 -23.54
C LEU A 93 9.72 -23.17 -22.50
N GLU A 94 9.92 -24.42 -22.93
CA GLU A 94 10.29 -25.53 -22.05
C GLU A 94 11.71 -25.35 -21.49
N THR A 95 12.59 -24.65 -22.21
CA THR A 95 13.88 -24.15 -21.70
C THR A 95 13.75 -23.00 -20.70
N ILE A 96 12.63 -22.26 -20.71
CA ILE A 96 12.34 -21.18 -19.74
C ILE A 96 11.63 -21.73 -18.49
N TYR A 97 10.80 -22.77 -18.63
CA TYR A 97 9.99 -23.35 -17.54
C TYR A 97 10.61 -24.56 -16.82
N LYS A 98 11.65 -25.19 -17.40
CA LYS A 98 12.61 -26.04 -16.65
C LYS A 98 13.68 -25.22 -15.92
N ARG A 99 13.52 -23.90 -15.81
CA ARG A 99 14.34 -23.13 -14.88
C ARG A 99 13.84 -23.41 -13.48
N ASP A 100 14.52 -24.37 -12.85
CA ASP A 100 14.51 -24.69 -11.44
C ASP A 100 14.51 -23.40 -10.58
N TYR A 101 14.19 -23.53 -9.28
CA TYR A 101 14.51 -22.49 -8.30
C TYR A 101 16.01 -22.11 -8.31
N SER A 102 16.81 -22.87 -9.05
CA SER A 102 18.13 -22.55 -9.56
C SER A 102 18.23 -21.15 -10.24
N ASP A 103 17.15 -20.51 -10.67
CA ASP A 103 17.27 -19.15 -11.23
C ASP A 103 17.18 -18.02 -10.18
N PHE A 104 16.75 -18.31 -8.94
CA PHE A 104 16.55 -17.29 -7.92
C PHE A 104 17.81 -17.03 -7.09
N VAL A 105 18.22 -15.77 -7.06
CA VAL A 105 19.42 -15.34 -6.33
C VAL A 105 19.11 -14.94 -4.88
N LYS A 106 17.89 -14.50 -4.55
CA LYS A 106 17.51 -14.04 -3.20
C LYS A 106 16.11 -14.51 -2.78
N ILE A 107 15.95 -14.91 -1.52
CA ILE A 107 14.67 -15.33 -0.91
C ILE A 107 14.49 -14.66 0.47
N LYS A 108 13.29 -14.12 0.73
CA LYS A 108 12.89 -13.57 2.04
C LYS A 108 11.70 -14.36 2.58
N VAL A 109 11.81 -14.90 3.79
CA VAL A 109 10.81 -15.74 4.45
C VAL A 109 10.31 -15.03 5.70
N ASN A 110 9.08 -14.52 5.64
CA ASN A 110 8.46 -13.78 6.74
C ASN A 110 7.48 -14.64 7.57
N ASN A 111 7.34 -15.92 7.23
CA ASN A 111 6.43 -16.82 7.94
C ASN A 111 6.94 -18.27 7.91
N GLN A 112 6.96 -18.90 9.07
CA GLN A 112 7.43 -20.27 9.25
C GLN A 112 6.71 -21.33 8.41
N ARG A 113 5.45 -21.11 8.01
CA ARG A 113 4.73 -22.07 7.16
C ARG A 113 5.38 -22.24 5.78
N TYR A 114 6.16 -21.26 5.34
CA TYR A 114 6.89 -21.35 4.07
C TYR A 114 8.16 -22.20 4.16
N LEU A 115 8.70 -22.44 5.36
CA LEU A 115 9.86 -23.34 5.55
C LEU A 115 9.55 -24.74 5.02
N GLN A 116 8.38 -25.28 5.37
CA GLN A 116 7.92 -26.61 4.90
C GLN A 116 7.77 -26.67 3.37
N SER A 117 7.41 -25.56 2.71
CA SER A 117 7.27 -25.51 1.25
C SER A 117 8.62 -25.51 0.52
N LEU A 118 9.68 -24.99 1.17
CA LEU A 118 11.05 -25.05 0.68
C LEU A 118 11.64 -26.46 0.84
N GLU A 119 11.05 -27.31 1.70
CA GLU A 119 11.58 -28.65 2.00
C GLU A 119 11.46 -29.69 0.87
N SER A 120 10.98 -29.32 -0.31
CA SER A 120 10.74 -30.26 -1.41
C SER A 120 11.47 -29.89 -2.71
N ARG A 121 12.36 -28.89 -2.70
CA ARG A 121 12.91 -28.30 -3.94
C ARG A 121 14.44 -28.14 -3.92
N PRO A 122 15.11 -28.20 -5.08
CA PRO A 122 16.53 -27.91 -5.19
C PRO A 122 16.78 -26.41 -4.94
N LEU A 123 17.66 -26.10 -3.99
CA LEU A 123 17.98 -24.74 -3.53
C LEU A 123 19.36 -24.28 -4.03
N ASP A 124 19.92 -24.99 -5.00
CA ASP A 124 21.34 -24.96 -5.31
C ASP A 124 21.85 -23.61 -5.82
N ASN A 125 21.02 -22.66 -6.29
CA ASN A 125 21.53 -21.37 -6.78
C ASN A 125 21.12 -20.15 -5.93
N ILE A 126 20.50 -20.37 -4.77
CA ILE A 126 20.14 -19.28 -3.87
C ILE A 126 21.39 -18.72 -3.24
N LYS A 127 21.64 -17.43 -3.45
CA LYS A 127 22.78 -16.70 -2.87
C LYS A 127 22.40 -15.92 -1.61
N SER A 128 21.15 -15.49 -1.42
CA SER A 128 20.76 -14.75 -0.22
C SER A 128 19.45 -15.26 0.36
N LEU A 129 19.42 -15.45 1.67
CA LEU A 129 18.26 -15.91 2.41
C LEU A 129 18.04 -15.04 3.66
N GLN A 130 16.81 -14.60 3.90
CA GLN A 130 16.45 -13.83 5.08
C GLN A 130 15.24 -14.44 5.78
N PHE A 131 15.32 -14.64 7.09
CA PHE A 131 14.25 -15.16 7.93
C PHE A 131 13.79 -14.10 8.94
N TYR A 132 12.49 -13.85 8.99
CA TYR A 132 11.84 -13.08 10.03
C TYR A 132 10.88 -14.02 10.75
N LEU A 133 11.27 -14.48 11.93
CA LEU A 133 10.58 -15.50 12.69
C LEU A 133 10.21 -14.94 14.06
N THR A 134 8.91 -14.92 14.36
CA THR A 134 8.47 -14.75 15.74
C THR A 134 8.65 -16.09 16.45
N ILE A 135 9.49 -16.15 17.47
CA ILE A 135 9.69 -17.38 18.24
C ILE A 135 8.45 -17.56 19.13
N VAL A 136 7.73 -18.64 18.87
CA VAL A 136 6.76 -19.22 19.80
C VAL A 136 7.37 -20.57 20.20
N LYS A 137 7.32 -20.94 21.49
CA LYS A 137 7.82 -22.22 22.01
C LYS A 137 7.39 -23.37 21.06
N GLY A 138 8.34 -23.93 20.30
CA GLY A 138 8.11 -24.92 19.22
C GLY A 138 8.66 -24.54 17.83
N ASN A 139 8.83 -23.25 17.52
CA ASN A 139 9.27 -22.77 16.20
C ASN A 139 10.78 -22.99 15.96
N THR A 140 11.58 -23.02 17.02
CA THR A 140 13.02 -23.32 16.98
C THR A 140 13.29 -24.69 16.35
N GLN A 141 12.48 -25.70 16.68
CA GLN A 141 12.63 -27.05 16.14
C GLN A 141 12.35 -27.10 14.63
N LEU A 142 11.42 -26.30 14.11
CA LEU A 142 11.16 -26.22 12.66
C LEU A 142 12.35 -25.62 11.90
N MET A 143 12.99 -24.60 12.47
CA MET A 143 14.19 -24.01 11.87
C MET A 143 15.38 -24.99 11.91
N LEU A 144 15.57 -25.65 13.06
CA LEU A 144 16.57 -26.72 13.23
C LEU A 144 16.38 -27.81 12.17
N ASN A 145 15.16 -28.32 12.04
CA ASN A 145 14.82 -29.36 11.07
C ASN A 145 15.05 -28.88 9.64
N PHE A 146 14.73 -27.63 9.32
CA PHE A 146 14.96 -27.06 7.99
C PHE A 146 16.45 -27.07 7.62
N PHE A 147 17.32 -26.47 8.44
CA PHE A 147 18.75 -26.44 8.13
C PHE A 147 19.40 -27.82 8.20
N GLN A 148 19.01 -28.68 9.15
CA GLN A 148 19.54 -30.04 9.24
C GLN A 148 19.18 -30.88 8.00
N LYS A 149 18.00 -30.65 7.40
CA LYS A 149 17.56 -31.31 6.18
C LYS A 149 18.14 -30.69 4.90
N PHE A 150 18.41 -29.38 4.88
CA PHE A 150 18.79 -28.64 3.67
C PHE A 150 20.23 -28.14 3.60
N SER A 151 21.04 -28.38 4.63
CA SER A 151 22.43 -27.92 4.65
C SER A 151 23.25 -28.38 3.43
N GLY A 152 22.96 -29.58 2.90
CA GLY A 152 23.59 -30.10 1.68
C GLY A 152 23.20 -29.37 0.38
N ASN A 153 22.02 -28.75 0.33
CA ASN A 153 21.45 -28.08 -0.85
C ASN A 153 21.61 -26.55 -0.82
N LEU A 154 22.10 -25.99 0.29
CA LEU A 154 22.36 -24.57 0.46
C LEU A 154 23.84 -24.22 0.30
N LYS A 155 24.62 -25.07 -0.40
CA LYS A 155 26.06 -24.89 -0.57
C LYS A 155 26.44 -23.55 -1.21
N ASN A 156 25.58 -23.00 -2.06
CA ASN A 156 25.80 -21.71 -2.76
C ASN A 156 25.22 -20.49 -2.02
N LEU A 157 24.69 -20.67 -0.81
CA LEU A 157 24.17 -19.57 -0.01
C LEU A 157 25.32 -18.66 0.43
N GLU A 158 25.27 -17.41 0.01
CA GLU A 158 26.28 -16.38 0.26
C GLU A 158 25.92 -15.47 1.46
N LYS A 159 24.63 -15.18 1.68
CA LYS A 159 24.13 -14.31 2.77
C LYS A 159 22.95 -14.92 3.50
N LEU A 160 22.98 -14.87 4.83
CA LEU A 160 21.92 -15.32 5.72
C LEU A 160 21.59 -14.24 6.75
N LYS A 161 20.31 -13.84 6.86
CA LYS A 161 19.82 -13.01 7.98
C LYS A 161 18.78 -13.78 8.80
N LEU A 162 18.92 -13.79 10.12
CA LEU A 162 18.03 -14.43 11.08
C LEU A 162 17.51 -13.37 12.05
N PHE A 163 16.23 -13.05 11.96
CA PHE A 163 15.53 -12.19 12.92
C PHE A 163 14.59 -13.05 13.75
N CYS A 164 14.84 -13.12 15.05
CA CYS A 164 14.08 -13.88 16.02
C CYS A 164 13.56 -12.95 17.13
N GLU A 165 12.27 -12.68 17.09
CA GLU A 165 11.60 -11.82 18.08
C GLU A 165 10.86 -12.70 19.09
N SER A 166 11.11 -12.52 20.39
CA SER A 166 10.35 -13.17 21.46
C SER A 166 8.99 -12.46 21.62
N LYS A 167 7.96 -13.20 22.03
CA LYS A 167 6.57 -12.68 22.11
C LYS A 167 6.24 -11.95 23.41
N HIS A 168 7.17 -11.82 24.33
CA HIS A 168 6.91 -11.15 25.61
C HIS A 168 7.00 -9.64 25.38
N GLY A 169 5.86 -8.96 25.53
CA GLY A 169 5.71 -7.55 25.21
C GLY A 169 6.54 -6.66 26.12
N TYR A 170 7.30 -5.75 25.52
CA TYR A 170 7.95 -4.64 26.21
C TYR A 170 6.89 -3.75 26.88
N THR A 171 6.73 -3.85 28.19
CA THR A 171 6.27 -2.73 29.03
C THR A 171 7.51 -2.01 29.54
N SER A 172 7.97 -1.00 28.81
CA SER A 172 9.05 -0.12 29.26
C SER A 172 8.49 0.93 30.23
N GLU A 173 8.34 0.58 31.50
CA GLU A 173 8.31 1.57 32.58
C GLU A 173 9.53 1.37 33.48
N MET A 174 10.36 2.42 33.49
CA MET A 174 11.34 2.83 34.50
C MET A 174 12.15 1.77 35.25
N TYR A 175 13.45 1.69 34.93
CA TYR A 175 14.48 1.43 35.93
C TYR A 175 15.39 2.65 36.07
N TYR A 176 15.16 3.43 37.14
CA TYR A 176 16.14 4.33 37.74
C TYR A 176 16.28 3.91 39.21
N TYR A 177 17.49 3.46 39.56
CA TYR A 177 18.12 3.34 40.89
C TYR A 177 17.25 3.14 42.15
N HIS A 178 17.42 1.98 42.80
CA HIS A 178 17.72 1.92 44.23
C HIS A 178 18.56 0.68 44.55
N TYR A 179 19.83 0.89 44.91
CA TYR A 179 20.61 -0.07 45.67
C TYR A 179 20.09 -0.08 47.11
N SER A 180 19.63 -1.23 47.60
CA SER A 180 19.72 -1.57 49.01
C SER A 180 20.26 -2.98 49.14
N SER A 181 21.37 -3.08 49.85
CA SER A 181 21.90 -4.31 50.42
C SER A 181 20.85 -4.95 51.32
N ASP A 182 20.65 -6.26 51.21
CA ASP A 182 21.10 -7.19 52.24
C ASP A 182 20.70 -8.62 51.85
N GLU A 183 21.63 -9.49 52.21
CA GLU A 183 21.62 -10.95 52.35
C GLU A 183 20.24 -11.62 52.42
N ASP A 184 20.00 -12.58 51.52
CA ASP A 184 19.58 -13.95 51.85
C ASP A 184 19.56 -14.76 50.55
N GLU A 185 20.74 -15.30 50.21
CA GLU A 185 20.87 -16.46 49.32
C GLU A 185 20.33 -17.68 50.06
N GLU A 186 19.23 -18.27 49.58
CA GLU A 186 19.05 -19.73 49.48
C GLU A 186 17.65 -20.03 48.92
N GLY A 187 17.59 -20.48 47.66
CA GLY A 187 16.36 -21.00 47.04
C GLY A 187 16.05 -20.50 45.63
N GLY A 188 17.04 -20.39 44.75
CA GLY A 188 16.80 -20.12 43.34
C GLY A 188 16.49 -21.40 42.58
N ASP A 189 15.21 -21.70 42.35
CA ASP A 189 14.82 -22.62 41.28
C ASP A 189 15.32 -22.00 39.96
N GLU A 190 16.40 -22.55 39.38
CA GLU A 190 16.87 -22.20 38.05
C GLU A 190 15.68 -22.32 37.08
N TYR A 191 15.12 -21.17 36.69
CA TYR A 191 14.17 -21.10 35.59
C TYR A 191 14.89 -21.67 34.37
N ASN A 192 14.53 -22.90 34.02
CA ASN A 192 15.14 -23.66 32.93
C ASN A 192 14.70 -23.02 31.61
N TYR A 193 15.35 -21.91 31.23
CA TYR A 193 15.19 -21.28 29.93
C TYR A 193 15.50 -22.33 28.86
N GLY A 194 14.51 -22.63 28.02
CA GLY A 194 14.61 -23.70 27.05
C GLY A 194 15.77 -23.44 26.09
N ASP A 195 16.74 -24.35 26.04
CA ASP A 195 17.93 -24.21 25.18
C ASP A 195 17.56 -23.91 23.72
N PHE A 196 17.78 -22.67 23.28
CA PHE A 196 17.75 -22.35 21.86
C PHE A 196 19.01 -22.85 21.19
N LYS A 197 18.87 -24.02 20.56
CA LYS A 197 19.90 -24.56 19.70
C LYS A 197 19.85 -23.81 18.37
N ILE A 198 20.92 -23.10 18.03
CA ILE A 198 21.12 -22.63 16.65
C ILE A 198 21.18 -23.86 15.74
N PRO A 199 20.55 -23.82 14.56
CA PRO A 199 20.72 -24.88 13.58
C PRO A 199 22.18 -25.09 13.22
N SER A 200 22.57 -26.35 13.03
CA SER A 200 23.89 -26.62 12.48
C SER A 200 23.99 -25.96 11.10
N LEU A 201 24.86 -24.96 10.99
CA LEU A 201 25.19 -24.28 9.74
C LEU A 201 26.25 -25.06 8.93
N GLU A 202 26.56 -26.28 9.39
CA GLU A 202 27.46 -27.22 8.73
C GLU A 202 26.91 -27.60 7.34
N GLY A 203 27.61 -27.19 6.29
CA GLY A 203 27.20 -27.41 4.89
C GLY A 203 27.00 -26.11 4.10
N LEU A 204 26.89 -24.96 4.77
CA LEU A 204 26.82 -23.63 4.15
C LEU A 204 28.21 -23.13 3.74
N VAL A 205 28.90 -23.90 2.89
CA VAL A 205 30.33 -23.69 2.60
C VAL A 205 30.60 -22.32 1.98
N ASN A 206 29.67 -21.73 1.20
CA ASN A 206 29.87 -20.44 0.53
C ASN A 206 29.31 -19.22 1.31
N LEU A 207 28.86 -19.40 2.55
CA LEU A 207 28.27 -18.31 3.34
C LEU A 207 29.35 -17.30 3.74
N TYR A 208 29.27 -16.07 3.23
CA TYR A 208 30.19 -14.98 3.58
C TYR A 208 29.56 -13.88 4.44
N SER A 209 28.23 -13.82 4.59
CA SER A 209 27.59 -12.85 5.49
C SER A 209 26.51 -13.51 6.31
N LEU A 210 26.60 -13.38 7.63
CA LEU A 210 25.62 -13.86 8.59
C LEU A 210 25.20 -12.71 9.50
N GLU A 211 23.90 -12.53 9.68
CA GLU A 211 23.33 -11.51 10.56
C GLU A 211 22.25 -12.16 11.43
N VAL A 212 22.38 -12.00 12.74
CA VAL A 212 21.61 -12.72 13.76
C VAL A 212 21.08 -11.72 14.78
N PHE A 213 19.77 -11.70 14.97
CA PHE A 213 19.08 -10.97 16.02
C PHE A 213 18.27 -11.98 16.82
N LEU A 214 18.61 -12.19 18.09
CA LEU A 214 17.97 -13.18 18.96
C LEU A 214 17.55 -12.44 20.22
N GLY A 215 16.29 -12.08 20.40
CA GLY A 215 15.84 -11.29 21.56
C GLY A 215 16.21 -11.85 22.95
N GLU A 216 15.85 -11.12 24.00
CA GLU A 216 16.40 -11.21 25.37
C GLU A 216 16.43 -12.59 26.05
N GLU A 217 15.67 -13.58 25.59
CA GLU A 217 15.56 -14.87 26.31
C GLU A 217 16.49 -15.97 25.76
N GLU A 218 17.23 -15.73 24.67
CA GLU A 218 17.91 -16.79 23.94
C GLU A 218 19.44 -16.76 24.07
N ILE A 219 20.00 -17.85 24.59
CA ILE A 219 21.45 -18.02 24.80
C ILE A 219 22.02 -18.98 23.75
N ILE A 220 23.04 -18.53 23.03
CA ILE A 220 23.83 -19.40 22.16
C ILE A 220 24.88 -20.12 23.01
N LYS A 221 24.64 -21.40 23.35
CA LYS A 221 25.50 -22.15 24.28
C LYS A 221 26.69 -22.89 23.64
N SER A 222 26.68 -23.16 22.33
CA SER A 222 27.71 -24.01 21.69
C SER A 222 28.51 -23.27 20.62
N HIS A 223 29.84 -23.39 20.69
CA HIS A 223 30.80 -22.75 19.79
C HIS A 223 31.00 -23.48 18.46
N HIS A 224 30.67 -24.77 18.38
CA HIS A 224 30.93 -25.60 17.20
C HIS A 224 30.15 -25.18 15.94
N TYR A 225 29.16 -24.29 16.06
CA TYR A 225 28.31 -23.89 14.94
C TYR A 225 29.05 -23.01 13.93
N PHE A 226 29.92 -22.10 14.39
CA PHE A 226 30.58 -21.13 13.53
C PHE A 226 31.90 -21.65 12.95
N SER A 227 32.62 -22.50 13.69
CA SER A 227 33.94 -23.01 13.27
C SER A 227 33.92 -23.80 11.95
N LYS A 228 32.73 -24.23 11.50
CA LYS A 228 32.55 -24.95 10.24
C LYS A 228 32.30 -24.03 9.03
N ILE A 229 32.09 -22.72 9.22
CA ILE A 229 31.77 -21.76 8.14
C ILE A 229 33.05 -21.03 7.67
N ARG A 230 33.94 -21.75 7.00
CA ARG A 230 35.30 -21.25 6.65
C ARG A 230 35.33 -19.99 5.77
N ASN A 231 34.27 -19.71 5.01
CA ASN A 231 34.19 -18.57 4.07
C ASN A 231 33.46 -17.35 4.65
N LEU A 232 33.13 -17.35 5.95
CA LEU A 232 32.42 -16.25 6.58
C LEU A 232 33.29 -14.98 6.57
N ARG A 233 32.78 -13.88 5.99
CA ARG A 233 33.44 -12.57 5.92
C ARG A 233 32.79 -11.52 6.80
N LYS A 234 31.50 -11.62 7.08
CA LYS A 234 30.76 -10.67 7.91
C LYS A 234 29.86 -11.41 8.88
N LEU A 235 29.95 -11.06 10.15
CA LEU A 235 29.12 -11.59 11.22
C LEU A 235 28.54 -10.42 12.01
N PHE A 236 27.22 -10.28 11.98
CA PHE A 236 26.47 -9.31 12.76
C PHE A 236 25.62 -10.07 13.76
N ILE A 237 25.74 -9.74 15.04
CA ILE A 237 25.02 -10.37 16.13
C ILE A 237 24.53 -9.25 17.02
N ARG A 238 23.21 -9.09 17.13
CA ARG A 238 22.64 -7.98 17.88
C ARG A 238 21.61 -8.46 18.86
N ASP A 239 21.59 -7.77 20.00
CA ASP A 239 20.63 -7.95 21.08
C ASP A 239 20.54 -9.40 21.53
N SER A 240 21.67 -10.11 21.68
CA SER A 240 21.68 -11.54 22.01
C SER A 240 22.68 -11.89 23.11
N TYR A 241 22.44 -13.00 23.81
CA TYR A 241 23.38 -13.56 24.79
C TYR A 241 24.31 -14.59 24.15
N ILE A 242 25.53 -14.16 23.78
CA ILE A 242 26.61 -15.05 23.34
C ILE A 242 27.79 -14.93 24.29
N LYS A 243 28.22 -16.08 24.81
CA LYS A 243 29.46 -16.15 25.59
C LYS A 243 30.67 -15.80 24.72
N THR A 244 31.54 -14.93 25.20
CA THR A 244 32.68 -14.36 24.47
C THR A 244 33.62 -15.43 23.90
N PHE A 245 33.85 -16.53 24.63
CA PHE A 245 34.71 -17.61 24.14
C PHE A 245 34.21 -18.22 22.81
N ILE A 246 32.90 -18.16 22.54
CA ILE A 246 32.32 -18.60 21.27
C ILE A 246 32.80 -17.68 20.14
N LEU A 247 32.75 -16.36 20.36
CA LEU A 247 33.24 -15.37 19.41
C LEU A 247 34.75 -15.50 19.20
N ALA A 248 35.52 -15.74 20.26
CA ALA A 248 36.96 -15.99 20.17
C ALA A 248 37.26 -17.21 19.28
N ASN A 249 36.50 -18.30 19.45
CA ASN A 249 36.61 -19.47 18.58
C ASN A 249 36.23 -19.14 17.12
N VAL A 250 35.28 -18.23 16.87
CA VAL A 250 34.97 -17.77 15.50
C VAL A 250 36.19 -17.09 14.89
N LEU A 251 36.88 -16.22 15.63
CA LEU A 251 38.09 -15.55 15.14
C LEU A 251 39.20 -16.54 14.79
N GLU A 252 39.40 -17.55 15.61
CA GLU A 252 40.43 -18.58 15.41
C GLU A 252 40.15 -19.46 14.17
N HIS A 253 38.88 -19.76 13.89
CA HIS A 253 38.52 -20.74 12.86
C HIS A 253 38.03 -20.11 11.54
N CYS A 254 37.59 -18.86 11.54
CA CYS A 254 37.07 -18.16 10.35
C CYS A 254 38.14 -17.23 9.76
N ASN A 255 39.14 -17.82 9.10
CA ASN A 255 40.29 -17.10 8.53
C ASN A 255 39.95 -16.00 7.51
N GLN A 256 38.71 -15.93 7.01
CA GLN A 256 38.23 -14.91 6.06
C GLN A 256 37.35 -13.82 6.71
N LEU A 257 37.11 -13.87 8.02
CA LEU A 257 36.21 -12.94 8.69
C LEU A 257 36.77 -11.52 8.66
N GLN A 258 36.10 -10.61 7.94
CA GLN A 258 36.47 -9.20 7.78
C GLN A 258 35.73 -8.26 8.72
N VAL A 259 34.48 -8.59 9.10
CA VAL A 259 33.63 -7.74 9.94
C VAL A 259 32.98 -8.60 11.03
N LEU A 260 33.14 -8.19 12.28
CA LEU A 260 32.43 -8.71 13.44
C LEU A 260 31.74 -7.55 14.16
N ASP A 261 30.41 -7.57 14.26
CA ASP A 261 29.59 -6.59 14.97
C ASP A 261 28.76 -7.35 16.01
N TYR A 262 29.07 -7.15 17.29
CA TYR A 262 28.41 -7.80 18.43
C TYR A 262 27.85 -6.77 19.40
N ILE A 263 26.53 -6.80 19.61
CA ILE A 263 25.84 -6.04 20.65
C ILE A 263 25.31 -7.04 21.69
N SER A 264 25.94 -7.04 22.86
CA SER A 264 25.55 -7.89 23.98
C SER A 264 24.34 -7.30 24.70
N LEU A 265 23.43 -8.16 25.16
CA LEU A 265 22.45 -7.77 26.17
C LEU A 265 23.00 -7.87 27.60
N ASN A 266 24.12 -8.55 27.78
CA ASN A 266 24.78 -8.72 29.06
C ASN A 266 25.90 -7.71 29.23
N ASP A 267 25.74 -6.76 30.16
CA ASP A 267 26.76 -5.79 30.56
C ASP A 267 27.93 -6.44 31.31
N SER A 268 27.73 -7.65 31.87
CA SER A 268 28.77 -8.41 32.57
C SER A 268 29.63 -9.32 31.66
N GLU A 269 29.37 -9.34 30.36
CA GLU A 269 30.08 -10.23 29.44
C GLU A 269 31.56 -9.84 29.28
N ASP A 270 32.48 -10.78 29.52
CA ASP A 270 33.91 -10.51 29.55
C ASP A 270 34.56 -10.69 28.17
N PHE A 271 34.88 -9.56 27.51
CA PHE A 271 35.47 -9.52 26.18
C PHE A 271 36.97 -9.83 26.12
N ASP A 272 37.65 -10.02 27.26
CA ASP A 272 39.09 -10.24 27.30
C ASP A 272 39.56 -11.43 26.46
N ILE A 273 38.79 -12.53 26.48
CA ILE A 273 39.11 -13.74 25.71
C ILE A 273 39.06 -13.45 24.20
N LEU A 274 38.05 -12.70 23.75
CA LEU A 274 37.89 -12.33 22.34
C LEU A 274 38.97 -11.34 21.91
N LEU A 275 39.23 -10.33 22.74
CA LEU A 275 40.26 -9.33 22.48
C LEU A 275 41.62 -10.00 22.35
N ASN A 276 42.02 -10.86 23.28
CA ASN A 276 43.27 -11.60 23.22
C ASN A 276 43.40 -12.47 21.97
N GLY A 277 42.29 -12.99 21.44
CA GLY A 277 42.24 -13.78 20.21
C GLY A 277 42.31 -12.98 18.90
N LEU A 278 42.31 -11.64 18.92
CA LEU A 278 42.23 -10.85 17.68
C LEU A 278 43.39 -11.10 16.70
N HIS A 279 44.60 -11.32 17.23
CA HIS A 279 45.79 -11.57 16.43
C HIS A 279 45.74 -12.90 15.66
N LEU A 280 44.84 -13.81 16.03
CA LEU A 280 44.62 -15.06 15.32
C LEU A 280 43.92 -14.83 13.98
N SER A 281 43.19 -13.71 13.83
CA SER A 281 42.50 -13.38 12.58
C SER A 281 43.34 -12.51 11.65
N ASN A 282 43.83 -13.13 10.57
CA ASN A 282 44.59 -12.44 9.52
C ASN A 282 43.73 -11.65 8.52
N SER A 283 42.41 -11.56 8.71
CA SER A 283 41.51 -10.89 7.77
C SER A 283 40.53 -9.90 8.40
N LEU A 284 40.44 -9.86 9.73
CA LEU A 284 39.50 -8.98 10.43
C LEU A 284 39.89 -7.51 10.21
N THR A 285 39.00 -6.78 9.56
CA THR A 285 39.15 -5.34 9.28
C THR A 285 38.28 -4.46 10.16
N SER A 286 37.21 -5.00 10.75
CA SER A 286 36.25 -4.24 11.54
C SER A 286 35.75 -5.07 12.72
N LEU A 287 35.84 -4.52 13.92
CA LEU A 287 35.29 -5.07 15.15
C LEU A 287 34.42 -4.03 15.85
N THR A 288 33.17 -4.37 16.14
CA THR A 288 32.28 -3.59 17.00
C THR A 288 31.85 -4.49 18.15
N LEU A 289 32.07 -4.04 19.38
CA LEU A 289 31.57 -4.64 20.62
C LEU A 289 30.79 -3.57 21.38
N ASN A 290 29.59 -3.93 21.82
CA ASN A 290 28.75 -3.07 22.65
C ASN A 290 28.29 -3.81 23.90
N ASN A 291 28.31 -3.10 25.03
CA ASN A 291 27.82 -3.54 26.34
C ASN A 291 28.59 -4.75 26.92
N GLY A 292 29.54 -4.52 27.82
CA GLY A 292 30.33 -5.61 28.40
C GLY A 292 31.51 -5.15 29.26
N LEU A 293 32.37 -6.08 29.64
CA LEU A 293 33.58 -5.87 30.43
C LEU A 293 34.83 -6.17 29.61
N ALA A 294 35.89 -5.39 29.81
CA ALA A 294 37.21 -5.70 29.26
C ALA A 294 38.33 -5.12 30.13
N LYS A 295 39.54 -5.67 30.04
CA LYS A 295 40.77 -5.07 30.54
C LYS A 295 41.45 -4.27 29.45
N LEU A 296 41.90 -3.06 29.82
CA LEU A 296 42.61 -2.18 28.90
C LEU A 296 43.91 -2.83 28.39
N GLU A 297 44.60 -3.57 29.26
CA GLU A 297 45.82 -4.34 28.92
C GLU A 297 45.66 -5.22 27.68
N ASN A 298 44.55 -5.96 27.61
CA ASN A 298 44.31 -6.89 26.51
C ASN A 298 44.06 -6.14 25.21
N ILE A 299 43.44 -4.96 25.26
CA ILE A 299 43.26 -4.10 24.09
C ILE A 299 44.62 -3.62 23.56
N TYR A 300 45.51 -3.13 24.43
CA TYR A 300 46.87 -2.71 24.04
C TYR A 300 47.64 -3.83 23.35
N LYS A 301 47.69 -5.01 24.00
CA LYS A 301 48.38 -6.18 23.46
C LYS A 301 47.81 -6.57 22.10
N SER A 302 46.48 -6.66 21.99
CA SER A 302 45.83 -7.12 20.76
C SER A 302 45.93 -6.14 19.61
N LEU A 303 45.91 -4.83 19.86
CA LEU A 303 46.16 -3.84 18.81
C LEU A 303 47.58 -3.94 18.26
N ASN A 304 48.58 -4.17 19.11
CA ASN A 304 49.96 -4.30 18.67
C ASN A 304 50.22 -5.58 17.88
N LEU A 305 49.48 -6.64 18.17
CA LEU A 305 49.58 -7.92 17.49
C LEU A 305 48.75 -7.98 16.19
N THR A 306 47.78 -7.09 16.01
CA THR A 306 46.93 -7.05 14.82
C THR A 306 47.44 -6.02 13.82
N SER A 307 47.51 -6.39 12.53
CA SER A 307 47.94 -5.49 11.45
C SER A 307 46.87 -5.28 10.37
N THR A 308 45.75 -5.98 10.50
CA THR A 308 44.65 -6.04 9.50
C THR A 308 43.46 -5.20 9.91
N LEU A 309 43.30 -4.96 11.22
CA LEU A 309 42.17 -4.23 11.79
C LEU A 309 42.23 -2.74 11.39
N LYS A 310 41.13 -2.25 10.84
CA LYS A 310 40.92 -0.86 10.39
C LYS A 310 39.90 -0.12 11.24
N LEU A 311 38.87 -0.79 11.75
CA LEU A 311 37.85 -0.22 12.62
C LEU A 311 37.76 -1.01 13.92
N LEU A 312 37.84 -0.32 15.06
CA LEU A 312 37.57 -0.90 16.38
C LEU A 312 36.59 -0.01 17.15
N LYS A 313 35.39 -0.50 17.43
CA LYS A 313 34.36 0.22 18.16
C LYS A 313 33.96 -0.53 19.43
N LEU A 314 34.25 0.06 20.58
CA LEU A 314 33.95 -0.43 21.92
C LEU A 314 33.01 0.59 22.59
N THR A 315 31.71 0.34 22.49
CA THR A 315 30.68 1.19 23.12
C THR A 315 30.18 0.57 24.41
N GLN A 316 29.91 1.39 25.43
CA GLN A 316 29.37 0.93 26.73
C GLN A 316 30.19 -0.24 27.34
N ILE A 317 31.51 -0.22 27.16
CA ILE A 317 32.41 -1.20 27.79
C ILE A 317 32.87 -0.64 29.12
N SER A 318 32.64 -1.39 30.19
CA SER A 318 33.17 -1.08 31.50
C SER A 318 34.57 -1.68 31.62
N PHE A 319 35.58 -0.81 31.78
CA PHE A 319 36.96 -1.27 31.96
C PHE A 319 37.20 -1.69 33.40
N ARG A 320 37.69 -2.91 33.61
CA ARG A 320 38.09 -3.37 34.94
C ARG A 320 39.36 -2.62 35.36
N ASP A 321 39.29 -1.93 36.49
CA ASP A 321 40.44 -1.23 37.09
C ASP A 321 41.55 -2.23 37.43
N ASP A 322 42.63 -2.19 36.66
CA ASP A 322 43.86 -2.93 36.95
C ASP A 322 44.88 -1.91 37.48
N ARG A 323 44.80 -1.57 38.78
CA ARG A 323 45.59 -0.50 39.44
C ARG A 323 47.11 -0.66 39.27
N GLU A 324 47.56 -1.86 38.89
CA GLU A 324 48.97 -2.17 38.68
C GLU A 324 49.39 -2.19 37.19
N PHE A 325 48.44 -2.04 36.26
CA PHE A 325 48.76 -2.16 34.84
C PHE A 325 49.52 -0.92 34.32
N LYS A 326 50.78 -1.14 33.94
CA LYS A 326 51.57 -0.16 33.20
C LYS A 326 51.24 -0.24 31.70
N PRO A 327 50.66 0.80 31.09
CA PRO A 327 50.23 0.75 29.72
C PRO A 327 51.39 0.50 28.75
N ILE A 328 51.17 -0.43 27.82
CA ILE A 328 52.15 -0.82 26.79
C ILE A 328 52.02 0.15 25.61
N PRO A 329 53.14 0.66 25.05
CA PRO A 329 53.07 1.57 23.91
C PRO A 329 52.39 0.91 22.69
N ILE A 330 51.46 1.63 22.06
CA ILE A 330 50.74 1.16 20.86
C ILE A 330 51.61 1.41 19.63
N THR A 331 51.86 0.35 18.86
CA THR A 331 52.66 0.36 17.63
C THR A 331 51.81 0.10 16.37
N ASN A 332 50.49 -0.06 16.53
CA ASN A 332 49.57 -0.31 15.42
C ASN A 332 49.50 0.87 14.44
N LYS A 333 49.68 0.58 13.14
CA LYS A 333 49.58 1.57 12.05
C LYS A 333 48.39 1.34 11.12
N SER A 334 47.66 0.24 11.27
CA SER A 334 46.60 -0.19 10.35
C SER A 334 45.24 0.42 10.67
N LEU A 335 45.02 0.80 11.92
CA LEU A 335 43.73 1.29 12.39
C LEU A 335 43.41 2.65 11.78
N GLU A 336 42.23 2.75 11.15
CA GLU A 336 41.70 3.95 10.49
C GLU A 336 40.61 4.63 11.33
N SER A 337 39.89 3.92 12.19
CA SER A 337 38.90 4.50 13.10
C SER A 337 38.82 3.69 14.38
N ILE A 338 38.75 4.37 15.51
CA ILE A 338 38.64 3.75 16.81
C ILE A 338 37.68 4.55 17.69
N TYR A 339 36.81 3.81 18.36
CA TYR A 339 35.85 4.37 19.31
C TYR A 339 35.97 3.58 20.60
N ILE A 340 36.44 4.20 21.68
CA ILE A 340 36.53 3.58 23.00
C ILE A 340 35.92 4.55 23.99
N ASN A 341 34.80 4.15 24.60
CA ASN A 341 34.18 4.97 25.65
C ASN A 341 34.88 4.74 27.00
N GLY A 342 35.25 5.80 27.73
CA GLY A 342 35.61 5.72 29.15
C GLY A 342 37.09 5.56 29.52
N SER A 343 38.06 5.71 28.60
CA SER A 343 39.50 5.75 28.94
C SER A 343 40.17 7.00 28.38
N ALA A 344 40.50 7.95 29.28
CA ALA A 344 40.98 9.27 28.89
C ALA A 344 42.39 9.26 28.28
N ASP A 345 43.26 8.38 28.77
CA ASP A 345 44.65 8.34 28.32
C ASP A 345 44.89 7.31 27.21
N PHE A 346 43.88 6.60 26.71
CA PHE A 346 44.11 5.49 25.76
C PHE A 346 44.91 5.90 24.52
N TYR A 347 44.57 7.05 23.93
CA TYR A 347 45.16 7.55 22.69
C TYR A 347 46.59 8.10 22.86
N SER A 348 46.96 8.54 24.06
CA SER A 348 48.30 9.08 24.32
C SER A 348 49.41 8.02 24.29
N HIS A 349 49.03 6.74 24.32
CA HIS A 349 49.97 5.62 24.37
C HIS A 349 50.48 5.17 22.99
N TRP A 350 50.06 5.80 21.88
CA TRP A 350 50.71 5.54 20.60
C TRP A 350 52.19 5.93 20.63
N SER A 351 53.04 5.05 20.10
CA SER A 351 54.49 5.25 20.01
C SER A 351 54.97 5.46 18.57
N VAL A 352 54.06 5.34 17.61
CA VAL A 352 54.30 5.52 16.17
C VAL A 352 53.17 6.35 15.56
N GLN A 353 53.39 6.90 14.36
CA GLN A 353 52.34 7.60 13.62
C GLN A 353 51.22 6.62 13.23
N SER A 354 50.00 6.90 13.67
CA SER A 354 48.79 6.11 13.39
C SER A 354 48.16 6.47 12.03
N SER A 355 47.23 5.64 11.58
CA SER A 355 46.39 5.91 10.40
C SER A 355 44.97 6.36 10.75
N LEU A 356 44.72 6.72 12.01
CA LEU A 356 43.39 7.09 12.50
C LEU A 356 42.88 8.35 11.81
N LYS A 357 41.68 8.26 11.24
CA LYS A 357 40.88 9.32 10.63
C LYS A 357 39.78 9.79 11.57
N GLU A 358 39.32 8.93 12.48
CA GLU A 358 38.28 9.26 13.45
C GLU A 358 38.76 8.85 14.84
N ILE A 359 38.69 9.79 15.79
CA ILE A 359 39.12 9.61 17.17
C ILE A 359 37.98 10.04 18.10
N TYR A 360 37.59 9.15 19.01
CA TYR A 360 36.68 9.46 20.11
C TYR A 360 37.46 9.50 21.43
N ALA A 361 37.86 10.68 21.91
CA ALA A 361 38.73 10.83 23.06
C ALA A 361 38.00 11.40 24.28
N VAL A 362 38.28 10.91 25.48
CA VAL A 362 37.96 11.65 26.71
C VAL A 362 39.18 12.53 27.00
N ALA A 363 39.08 13.85 26.87
CA ALA A 363 40.27 14.68 26.65
C ALA A 363 41.03 15.12 27.90
N THR A 364 41.79 14.20 28.46
CA THR A 364 43.04 14.55 29.11
C THR A 364 44.17 14.50 28.06
N GLU A 365 44.83 15.64 27.81
CA GLU A 365 46.08 15.76 27.04
C GLU A 365 46.07 15.48 25.52
N ALA A 366 44.90 15.51 24.86
CA ALA A 366 44.77 15.30 23.41
C ALA A 366 45.67 16.18 22.52
N SER A 367 45.93 17.43 22.91
CA SER A 367 46.81 18.35 22.17
C SER A 367 48.26 17.89 22.10
N LYS A 368 48.74 17.08 23.06
CA LYS A 368 50.13 16.60 23.06
C LYS A 368 50.33 15.50 22.02
N TYR A 369 49.41 14.53 21.98
CA TYR A 369 49.58 13.32 21.18
C TYR A 369 48.95 13.41 19.79
N LEU A 370 47.91 14.24 19.57
CA LEU A 370 47.24 14.32 18.27
C LEU A 370 48.20 14.78 17.14
N PRO A 371 48.96 15.89 17.27
CA PRO A 371 49.89 16.32 16.22
C PRO A 371 51.08 15.37 16.09
N GLN A 372 51.48 14.73 17.18
CA GLN A 372 52.64 13.84 17.20
C GLN A 372 52.36 12.49 16.54
N PHE A 373 51.23 11.87 16.87
CA PHE A 373 50.94 10.48 16.49
C PHE A 373 49.72 10.35 15.58
N HIS A 374 48.81 11.33 15.51
CA HIS A 374 47.52 11.18 14.83
C HIS A 374 47.28 12.24 13.73
N THR A 375 48.34 12.62 13.02
CA THR A 375 48.34 13.59 11.90
C THR A 375 47.28 13.39 10.79
N LYS A 376 46.68 12.19 10.68
CA LYS A 376 45.64 11.85 9.69
C LYS A 376 44.21 11.96 10.21
N CYS A 377 44.02 12.36 11.48
CA CYS A 377 42.71 12.51 12.08
C CYS A 377 41.90 13.57 11.33
N GLU A 378 40.73 13.19 10.80
CA GLU A 378 39.77 14.05 10.12
C GLU A 378 38.60 14.46 11.01
N VAL A 379 38.17 13.55 11.89
CA VAL A 379 37.07 13.75 12.84
C VAL A 379 37.55 13.46 14.25
N LEU A 380 37.45 14.47 15.11
CA LEU A 380 37.79 14.37 16.51
C LEU A 380 36.52 14.59 17.33
N ASP A 381 35.96 13.53 17.88
CA ASP A 381 34.87 13.60 18.87
C ASP A 381 35.48 13.49 20.25
N VAL A 382 35.16 14.44 21.11
CA VAL A 382 35.84 14.63 22.37
C VAL A 382 34.85 14.80 23.48
N GLU A 383 34.90 13.88 24.42
CA GLU A 383 34.05 13.89 25.59
C GLU A 383 34.75 14.61 26.75
N ASN A 384 34.02 15.47 27.48
CA ASN A 384 34.47 16.11 28.72
C ASN A 384 35.78 16.94 28.61
N VAL A 385 36.00 17.65 27.51
CA VAL A 385 37.24 18.41 27.25
C VAL A 385 37.39 19.62 28.15
N HIS A 386 38.56 19.79 28.76
CA HIS A 386 38.94 21.09 29.31
C HIS A 386 39.24 22.10 28.19
N LEU A 387 38.65 23.30 28.27
CA LEU A 387 38.82 24.37 27.29
C LEU A 387 40.29 24.62 26.87
N ASN A 388 41.21 24.66 27.83
CA ASN A 388 42.64 24.89 27.54
C ASN A 388 43.21 23.83 26.59
N GLU A 389 42.72 22.60 26.68
CA GLU A 389 43.16 21.51 25.84
C GLU A 389 42.58 21.64 24.43
N LEU A 390 41.30 21.99 24.33
CA LEU A 390 40.67 22.31 23.05
C LEU A 390 41.38 23.47 22.32
N CYS A 391 41.73 24.53 23.04
CA CYS A 391 42.46 25.66 22.48
C CYS A 391 43.79 25.23 21.87
N LYS A 392 44.57 24.39 22.58
CA LYS A 392 45.82 23.85 22.04
C LYS A 392 45.60 22.93 20.82
N ILE A 393 44.52 22.15 20.80
CA ILE A 393 44.19 21.31 19.63
C ILE A 393 43.89 22.20 18.43
N LEU A 394 43.09 23.25 18.59
CA LEU A 394 42.78 24.21 17.52
C LEU A 394 44.05 24.91 17.02
N GLU A 395 44.91 25.36 17.95
CA GLU A 395 46.19 26.03 17.66
C GLU A 395 47.20 25.13 16.95
N SER A 396 47.05 23.81 17.02
CA SER A 396 47.94 22.87 16.33
C SER A 396 47.75 22.86 14.81
N ASP A 397 46.66 23.44 14.31
CA ASP A 397 46.31 23.57 12.88
C ASP A 397 46.59 22.31 12.05
N MET A 398 46.11 21.16 12.54
CA MET A 398 46.32 19.89 11.85
C MET A 398 45.62 19.90 10.48
N PRO A 399 46.35 19.73 9.35
CA PRO A 399 45.78 19.84 8.00
C PRO A 399 44.66 18.84 7.70
N SER A 400 44.70 17.68 8.35
CA SER A 400 43.69 16.64 8.14
C SER A 400 42.40 16.90 8.93
N LEU A 401 42.47 17.63 10.04
CA LEU A 401 41.39 17.74 11.03
C LEU A 401 40.30 18.70 10.54
N LYS A 402 39.19 18.14 10.06
CA LYS A 402 38.08 18.88 9.46
C LYS A 402 36.90 19.04 10.40
N THR A 403 36.69 18.08 11.31
CA THR A 403 35.51 18.06 12.18
C THR A 403 35.92 17.90 13.62
N ILE A 404 35.44 18.78 14.48
CA ILE A 404 35.55 18.64 15.94
C ILE A 404 34.14 18.55 16.51
N ILE A 405 33.89 17.52 17.32
CA ILE A 405 32.66 17.31 18.07
C ILE A 405 33.03 17.34 19.55
N LEU A 406 32.37 18.20 20.31
CA LEU A 406 32.52 18.29 21.75
C LEU A 406 31.23 17.75 22.35
N SER A 407 31.33 16.61 23.01
CA SER A 407 30.22 15.91 23.65
C SER A 407 30.47 15.81 25.17
N GLY A 408 29.40 15.70 25.96
CA GLY A 408 29.53 15.53 27.42
C GLY A 408 30.14 16.72 28.19
N GLY A 409 30.02 16.68 29.51
CA GLY A 409 30.62 17.63 30.44
C GLY A 409 29.63 18.60 31.08
N SER A 410 29.77 18.78 32.40
CA SER A 410 29.06 19.78 33.20
C SER A 410 29.77 21.13 33.24
N TYR A 411 30.97 21.23 32.64
CA TYR A 411 31.76 22.45 32.64
C TYR A 411 31.23 23.46 31.63
N ILE A 412 31.16 24.71 32.06
CA ILE A 412 30.85 25.84 31.18
C ILE A 412 32.12 26.16 30.38
N LEU A 413 32.05 26.09 29.06
CA LEU A 413 33.14 26.62 28.22
C LEU A 413 33.25 28.13 28.46
N GLN A 414 34.45 28.61 28.81
CA GLN A 414 34.79 30.04 28.97
C GLN A 414 35.77 30.49 27.86
N SER A 415 36.07 31.78 27.70
CA SER A 415 37.03 32.32 26.71
C SER A 415 38.46 31.78 26.97
N PRO A 416 39.32 31.45 25.96
CA PRO A 416 39.51 32.15 24.67
C PRO A 416 39.54 31.26 23.41
N ILE A 417 38.51 30.44 23.17
CA ILE A 417 38.46 29.53 21.99
C ILE A 417 38.59 30.25 20.64
N SER A 418 38.14 31.51 20.57
CA SER A 418 38.12 32.32 19.33
C SER A 418 39.51 32.57 18.76
N LYS A 419 40.45 33.00 19.60
CA LYS A 419 41.85 33.23 19.19
C LYS A 419 42.54 31.96 18.70
N SER A 420 42.19 30.82 19.28
CA SER A 420 42.71 29.52 18.87
C SER A 420 42.09 29.06 17.56
N LEU A 421 40.79 29.32 17.36
CA LEU A 421 40.08 29.01 16.12
C LEU A 421 40.61 29.84 14.94
N GLU A 422 40.94 31.12 15.13
CA GLU A 422 41.56 31.98 14.10
C GLU A 422 42.89 31.43 13.55
N ARG A 423 43.60 30.63 14.34
CA ARG A 423 44.88 30.02 13.94
C ARG A 423 44.70 28.70 13.19
N ASN A 424 43.50 28.14 13.19
CA ASN A 424 43.18 26.95 12.42
C ASN A 424 42.75 27.39 11.01
N TYR A 425 43.18 26.69 9.97
CA TYR A 425 42.80 27.01 8.59
C TYR A 425 42.12 25.83 7.88
N ASN A 426 41.91 24.72 8.60
CA ASN A 426 41.49 23.45 8.02
C ASN A 426 40.14 22.97 8.57
N LEU A 427 39.66 23.54 9.67
CA LEU A 427 38.40 23.14 10.30
C LEU A 427 37.19 23.51 9.42
N VAL A 428 36.36 22.52 9.13
CA VAL A 428 35.16 22.62 8.29
C VAL A 428 33.88 22.59 9.11
N SER A 429 33.86 21.80 10.19
CA SER A 429 32.69 21.58 11.04
C SER A 429 33.06 21.61 12.52
N LEU A 430 32.30 22.37 13.30
CA LEU A 430 32.42 22.42 14.75
C LEU A 430 31.07 22.11 15.40
N THR A 431 31.04 21.12 16.29
CA THR A 431 29.87 20.75 17.08
C THR A 431 30.19 20.92 18.56
N ILE A 432 29.40 21.72 19.27
CA ILE A 432 29.55 21.97 20.72
C ILE A 432 28.25 21.55 21.40
N SER A 433 28.26 20.40 22.07
CA SER A 433 27.07 19.86 22.75
C SER A 433 27.04 20.17 24.26
N CYS A 434 28.16 20.61 24.82
CA CYS A 434 28.28 21.01 26.23
C CYS A 434 27.78 22.45 26.45
N PRO A 435 27.46 22.84 27.70
CA PRO A 435 27.03 24.20 28.00
C PRO A 435 28.08 25.25 27.61
N VAL A 436 27.67 26.25 26.82
CA VAL A 436 28.56 27.30 26.28
C VAL A 436 27.98 28.69 26.52
N ASP A 437 28.81 29.63 26.97
CA ASP A 437 28.41 31.03 27.16
C ASP A 437 28.12 31.73 25.82
N ASN A 438 27.06 32.54 25.77
CA ASN A 438 26.68 33.31 24.58
C ASN A 438 27.81 34.18 24.03
N SER A 439 28.63 34.78 24.90
CA SER A 439 29.78 35.59 24.47
C SER A 439 30.75 34.80 23.58
N ILE A 440 30.96 33.52 23.88
CA ILE A 440 31.83 32.64 23.09
C ILE A 440 31.18 32.27 21.77
N VAL A 441 29.86 32.04 21.76
CA VAL A 441 29.11 31.80 20.54
C VAL A 441 29.26 32.99 19.60
N VAL A 442 29.06 34.21 20.11
CA VAL A 442 29.23 35.46 19.36
C VAL A 442 30.67 35.61 18.87
N ASP A 443 31.67 35.34 19.71
CA ASP A 443 33.08 35.37 19.30
C ASP A 443 33.36 34.38 18.15
N ILE A 444 32.91 33.12 18.25
CA ILE A 444 33.10 32.09 17.20
C ILE A 444 32.46 32.55 15.88
N LEU A 445 31.25 33.10 15.95
CA LEU A 445 30.52 33.58 14.78
C LEU A 445 31.21 34.78 14.14
N SER A 446 31.70 35.72 14.96
CA SER A 446 32.29 36.99 14.52
C SER A 446 33.64 36.81 13.81
N ILE A 447 34.38 35.72 14.10
CA ILE A 447 35.64 35.39 13.43
C ILE A 447 35.47 35.23 11.92
N CYS A 448 34.27 34.84 11.46
CA CYS A 448 34.00 34.56 10.05
C CYS A 448 35.03 33.59 9.44
N HIS A 449 35.34 32.51 10.16
CA HIS A 449 36.40 31.57 9.80
C HIS A 449 36.22 31.04 8.36
N PRO A 450 37.25 31.12 7.49
CA PRO A 450 37.10 30.95 6.04
C PRO A 450 36.68 29.53 5.62
N THR A 451 37.10 28.50 6.35
CA THR A 451 36.77 27.10 6.02
C THR A 451 35.62 26.54 6.84
N LEU A 452 35.20 27.22 7.91
CA LEU A 452 34.16 26.71 8.81
C LEU A 452 32.81 26.93 8.14
N THR A 453 32.25 25.85 7.59
CA THR A 453 30.97 25.91 6.87
C THR A 453 29.81 25.37 7.70
N LYS A 454 30.11 24.63 8.78
CA LYS A 454 29.09 23.99 9.63
C LYS A 454 29.34 24.27 11.11
N LEU A 455 28.30 24.70 11.79
CA LEU A 455 28.35 24.99 13.22
C LEU A 455 27.09 24.45 13.92
N PHE A 456 27.30 23.52 14.86
CA PHE A 456 26.22 22.93 15.65
C PHE A 456 26.44 23.27 17.12
N LEU A 457 25.56 24.06 17.71
CA LEU A 457 25.65 24.52 19.09
C LEU A 457 24.43 24.01 19.86
N TYR A 458 24.68 23.40 21.01
CA TYR A 458 23.64 22.95 21.93
C TYR A 458 23.91 23.55 23.31
N ASN A 459 22.85 23.78 24.09
CA ASN A 459 22.95 24.20 25.51
C ASN A 459 23.61 25.59 25.72
N ILE A 460 23.22 26.59 24.94
CA ILE A 460 23.77 27.96 25.07
C ILE A 460 23.25 28.62 26.36
N LEU A 461 24.18 29.14 27.17
CA LEU A 461 23.93 29.90 28.40
C LEU A 461 23.88 31.39 28.10
N PHE A 462 23.08 32.14 28.86
CA PHE A 462 22.95 33.60 28.74
C PHE A 462 22.59 34.06 27.32
N TRP A 463 21.70 33.30 26.67
CA TRP A 463 21.29 33.54 25.29
C TRP A 463 20.83 34.99 25.06
N ASP A 464 21.39 35.60 24.02
CA ASP A 464 21.00 36.91 23.52
C ASP A 464 20.91 36.85 22.00
N ILE A 465 19.67 36.92 21.49
CA ILE A 465 19.38 36.74 20.07
C ILE A 465 20.03 37.82 19.22
N ASP A 466 20.09 39.07 19.70
CA ASP A 466 20.54 40.20 18.89
C ASP A 466 22.03 40.05 18.58
N THR A 467 22.85 39.82 19.60
CA THR A 467 24.30 39.62 19.42
C THR A 467 24.63 38.37 18.59
N VAL A 468 23.89 37.27 18.76
CA VAL A 468 24.12 36.05 17.96
C VAL A 468 23.71 36.25 16.51
N PHE A 469 22.57 36.88 16.24
CA PHE A 469 22.06 37.05 14.89
C PHE A 469 22.84 38.13 14.13
N ASP A 470 23.26 39.21 14.78
CA ASP A 470 24.18 40.21 14.20
C ASP A 470 25.50 39.57 13.74
N ALA A 471 26.05 38.67 14.57
CA ALA A 471 27.25 37.93 14.24
C ALA A 471 27.01 36.94 13.07
N LEU A 472 25.84 36.31 13.00
CA LEU A 472 25.46 35.42 11.89
C LEU A 472 25.23 36.16 10.58
N GLU A 473 24.59 37.32 10.60
CA GLU A 473 24.37 38.18 9.43
C GLU A 473 25.70 38.60 8.81
N SER A 474 26.71 38.85 9.65
CA SER A 474 28.06 39.21 9.24
C SER A 474 28.86 38.01 8.69
N ASN A 475 28.52 36.78 9.09
CA ASN A 475 29.26 35.57 8.72
C ASN A 475 28.82 34.99 7.38
N ARG A 476 29.65 35.17 6.34
CA ARG A 476 29.38 34.70 4.96
C ARG A 476 29.89 33.30 4.64
N ASN A 477 30.58 32.64 5.58
CA ASN A 477 31.23 31.36 5.33
C ASN A 477 30.39 30.17 5.84
N LEU A 478 29.58 30.39 6.88
CA LEU A 478 28.67 29.37 7.41
C LEU A 478 27.52 29.09 6.44
N ARG A 479 27.22 27.80 6.26
CA ARG A 479 26.13 27.30 5.41
C ARG A 479 25.13 26.46 6.19
N ASP A 480 25.63 25.66 7.14
CA ASP A 480 24.81 24.80 7.98
C ASP A 480 24.94 25.28 9.44
N ILE A 481 23.82 25.72 10.02
CA ILE A 481 23.77 26.09 11.43
C ILE A 481 22.64 25.40 12.17
N THR A 482 22.96 24.91 13.36
CA THR A 482 22.00 24.38 14.30
C THR A 482 22.26 24.99 15.65
N ILE A 483 21.25 25.63 16.22
CA ILE A 483 21.28 26.16 17.59
C ILE A 483 20.13 25.52 18.36
N GLN A 484 20.46 24.73 19.39
CA GLN A 484 19.47 24.02 20.23
C GLN A 484 19.64 24.31 21.72
N ASN A 485 18.53 24.23 22.46
CA ASN A 485 18.50 24.32 23.93
C ASN A 485 19.16 25.58 24.52
N SER A 486 18.82 26.78 24.08
CA SER A 486 19.20 27.98 24.84
C SER A 486 18.43 28.03 26.17
N LEU A 487 19.16 28.12 27.28
CA LEU A 487 18.57 28.24 28.61
C LEU A 487 18.04 29.66 28.83
N LYS A 488 16.98 29.81 29.65
CA LYS A 488 16.27 31.08 29.91
C LYS A 488 17.22 32.18 30.44
N PRO A 489 16.93 33.48 30.20
CA PRO A 489 15.75 34.03 29.52
C PRO A 489 15.80 33.94 27.99
N ARG A 490 14.64 33.99 27.33
CA ARG A 490 14.48 34.01 25.88
C ARG A 490 13.74 35.28 25.47
N GLU A 491 14.01 35.74 24.25
CA GLU A 491 13.33 36.83 23.56
C GLU A 491 11.83 36.58 23.35
N SER A 492 11.08 37.63 22.98
CA SER A 492 9.69 37.46 22.56
C SER A 492 9.61 36.74 21.22
N ILE A 493 8.52 36.01 20.97
CA ILE A 493 8.30 35.34 19.67
C ILE A 493 8.29 36.32 18.50
N THR A 494 7.82 37.55 18.71
CA THR A 494 7.84 38.61 17.69
C THR A 494 9.28 39.01 17.35
N THR A 495 10.06 39.33 18.38
CA THR A 495 11.49 39.67 18.24
C THR A 495 12.26 38.53 17.56
N PHE A 496 11.97 37.28 17.90
CA PHE A 496 12.56 36.11 17.24
C PHE A 496 12.27 36.08 15.74
N PHE A 497 11.01 36.27 15.34
CA PHE A 497 10.67 36.27 13.91
C PHE A 497 11.23 37.48 13.16
N GLU A 498 11.26 38.66 13.79
CA GLU A 498 11.89 39.85 13.22
C GLU A 498 13.36 39.57 12.91
N ARG A 499 14.14 39.18 13.93
CA ARG A 499 15.56 38.89 13.75
C ARG A 499 15.81 37.70 12.81
N LEU A 500 14.97 36.64 12.85
CA LEU A 500 15.12 35.51 11.92
C LEU A 500 14.86 35.93 10.46
N CYS A 501 13.86 36.79 10.23
CA CYS A 501 13.61 37.30 8.89
C CYS A 501 14.75 38.20 8.42
N ASP A 502 15.26 39.07 9.29
CA ASP A 502 16.43 39.90 9.01
C ASP A 502 17.64 39.04 8.63
N LEU A 503 17.92 37.98 9.40
CA LEU A 503 19.01 37.04 9.11
C LEU A 503 18.86 36.41 7.73
N ILE A 504 17.66 35.94 7.40
CA ILE A 504 17.36 35.31 6.10
C ILE A 504 17.48 36.31 4.94
N ASP A 505 16.96 37.53 5.10
CA ASP A 505 17.02 38.58 4.08
C ASP A 505 18.46 39.06 3.84
N HIS A 506 19.34 39.01 4.85
CA HIS A 506 20.71 39.51 4.75
C HIS A 506 21.76 38.44 4.49
N ASN A 507 21.49 37.15 4.73
CA ASN A 507 22.47 36.07 4.59
C ASN A 507 21.97 34.87 3.76
N HIS A 508 22.14 34.96 2.44
CA HIS A 508 21.73 33.93 1.47
C HIS A 508 22.67 32.72 1.38
N GLU A 509 23.82 32.71 2.07
CA GLU A 509 24.73 31.55 2.07
C GLU A 509 24.25 30.45 3.05
N LEU A 510 23.34 30.79 3.97
CA LEU A 510 22.75 29.87 4.94
C LEU A 510 21.73 28.95 4.26
N ASN A 511 22.15 27.72 4.02
CA ASN A 511 21.37 26.70 3.34
C ASN A 511 20.56 25.82 4.31
N TYR A 512 21.12 25.57 5.50
CA TYR A 512 20.52 24.76 6.54
C TYR A 512 20.44 25.54 7.86
N LEU A 513 19.22 25.84 8.30
CA LEU A 513 18.95 26.58 9.54
C LEU A 513 18.10 25.72 10.47
N ARG A 514 18.53 25.58 11.73
CA ARG A 514 17.74 24.88 12.76
C ARG A 514 17.74 25.65 14.07
N PHE A 515 16.57 26.13 14.47
CA PHE A 515 16.36 26.93 15.68
C PHE A 515 15.18 26.42 16.51
N TYR A 516 15.27 26.54 17.82
CA TYR A 516 14.14 26.38 18.74
C TYR A 516 13.40 27.71 18.92
N LEU A 517 12.07 27.70 18.82
CA LEU A 517 11.28 28.88 19.12
C LEU A 517 11.40 29.26 20.61
N PRO A 518 11.38 30.56 20.94
CA PRO A 518 11.20 30.99 22.33
C PRO A 518 9.83 30.49 22.83
N PRO A 519 9.63 30.30 24.14
CA PRO A 519 8.32 29.94 24.67
C PRO A 519 7.24 30.94 24.21
N TYR A 520 6.13 30.44 23.66
CA TYR A 520 5.01 31.25 23.20
C TYR A 520 3.69 30.59 23.57
N ASP A 521 2.66 31.40 23.84
CA ASP A 521 1.28 30.92 23.95
C ASP A 521 0.60 30.91 22.57
N ILE A 522 0.67 32.04 21.86
CA ILE A 522 0.13 32.21 20.51
C ILE A 522 1.12 33.07 19.72
N ILE A 523 1.41 32.67 18.49
CA ILE A 523 2.25 33.46 17.58
C ILE A 523 1.39 34.60 16.99
N PRO A 524 1.76 35.88 17.15
CA PRO A 524 1.00 36.99 16.59
C PRO A 524 0.85 36.84 15.07
N PRO A 525 -0.35 37.11 14.49
CA PRO A 525 -0.57 37.04 13.05
C PRO A 525 0.42 37.90 12.25
N THR A 526 0.78 39.07 12.79
CA THR A 526 1.78 39.97 12.21
C THR A 526 3.14 39.29 12.03
N SER A 527 3.58 38.48 13.01
CA SER A 527 4.84 37.72 12.94
C SER A 527 4.76 36.58 11.93
N ILE A 528 3.60 35.92 11.81
CA ILE A 528 3.36 34.88 10.79
C ILE A 528 3.39 35.50 9.38
N ASP A 529 2.76 36.67 9.20
CA ASP A 529 2.73 37.37 7.92
C ASP A 529 4.12 37.89 7.54
N LEU A 530 4.87 38.44 8.51
CA LEU A 530 6.28 38.80 8.37
C LEU A 530 7.09 37.60 7.88
N PHE A 531 7.02 36.47 8.59
CA PHE A 531 7.72 35.23 8.23
C PHE A 531 7.31 34.71 6.86
N ARG A 532 6.00 34.69 6.54
CA ARG A 532 5.47 34.28 5.24
C ARG A 532 6.07 35.10 4.11
N ASN A 533 6.11 36.42 4.27
CA ASN A 533 6.64 37.32 3.26
C ASN A 533 8.16 37.14 3.10
N CYS A 534 8.89 36.98 4.20
CA CYS A 534 10.32 36.69 4.18
C CYS A 534 10.63 35.39 3.43
N ILE A 535 9.97 34.28 3.77
CA ILE A 535 10.19 32.99 3.11
C ILE A 535 9.86 33.06 1.61
N LYS A 536 8.76 33.74 1.24
CA LYS A 536 8.42 33.93 -0.19
C LYS A 536 9.48 34.70 -0.98
N ARG A 537 10.22 35.61 -0.34
CA ARG A 537 11.32 36.35 -0.99
C ARG A 537 12.59 35.51 -1.14
N ASN A 538 12.82 34.56 -0.22
CA ASN A 538 14.14 33.93 -0.05
C ASN A 538 14.16 32.40 -0.22
N TYR A 539 13.05 31.75 -0.56
CA TYR A 539 12.97 30.28 -0.63
C TYR A 539 13.99 29.62 -1.59
N GLN A 540 14.46 30.34 -2.62
CA GLN A 540 15.49 29.85 -3.53
C GLN A 540 16.88 29.67 -2.88
N PHE A 541 17.12 30.31 -1.73
CA PHE A 541 18.40 30.28 -1.03
C PHE A 541 18.40 29.31 0.16
N ILE A 542 17.23 28.87 0.63
CA ILE A 542 17.08 28.03 1.82
C ILE A 542 16.48 26.68 1.43
N ASN A 543 17.28 25.61 1.49
CA ASN A 543 16.74 24.26 1.25
C ASN A 543 16.15 23.64 2.53
N HIS A 544 16.70 24.00 3.70
CA HIS A 544 16.29 23.43 4.98
C HIS A 544 16.13 24.52 6.04
N LEU A 545 14.91 24.70 6.54
CA LEU A 545 14.62 25.56 7.67
C LEU A 545 13.75 24.80 8.66
N HIS A 546 14.37 24.43 9.77
CA HIS A 546 13.73 23.66 10.82
C HIS A 546 13.47 24.54 12.04
N ILE A 547 12.22 24.97 12.17
CA ILE A 547 11.73 25.75 13.31
C ILE A 547 10.89 24.82 14.17
N TYR A 548 11.35 24.52 15.38
CA TYR A 548 10.58 23.71 16.33
C TYR A 548 9.34 24.49 16.77
N SER A 549 8.24 24.28 16.06
CA SER A 549 6.96 24.91 16.31
C SER A 549 5.82 23.92 16.21
N THR A 550 4.82 24.13 17.04
CA THR A 550 3.51 23.48 16.94
C THR A 550 2.52 24.31 16.12
N CYS A 551 2.93 25.50 15.67
CA CYS A 551 2.13 26.34 14.78
C CYS A 551 2.11 25.79 13.35
N ASN A 552 0.97 25.24 12.96
CA ASN A 552 0.80 24.60 11.64
C ASN A 552 0.85 25.56 10.46
N GLU A 553 0.60 26.85 10.69
CA GLU A 553 0.74 27.86 9.63
C GLU A 553 2.20 28.01 9.18
N LEU A 554 3.18 27.90 10.10
CA LEU A 554 4.59 27.94 9.72
C LEU A 554 4.96 26.73 8.83
N SER A 555 4.52 25.53 9.20
CA SER A 555 4.72 24.32 8.40
C SER A 555 4.06 24.40 7.02
N LYS A 556 2.87 25.02 6.92
CA LYS A 556 2.22 25.27 5.62
C LYS A 556 3.01 26.24 4.76
N ILE A 557 3.51 27.34 5.35
CA ILE A 557 4.33 28.34 4.64
C ILE A 557 5.58 27.67 4.05
N LEU A 558 6.28 26.86 4.84
CA LEU A 558 7.50 26.16 4.40
C LEU A 558 7.19 25.10 3.34
N ALA A 559 6.13 24.30 3.52
CA ALA A 559 5.72 23.29 2.55
C ALA A 559 5.28 23.89 1.20
N GLN A 560 4.61 25.06 1.22
CA GLN A 560 4.24 25.78 -0.01
C GLN A 560 5.47 26.22 -0.82
N CYS A 561 6.60 26.44 -0.15
CA CYS A 561 7.85 26.85 -0.76
C CYS A 561 8.83 25.68 -0.96
N LEU A 562 8.39 24.43 -0.73
CA LEU A 562 9.20 23.20 -0.81
C LEU A 562 10.43 23.17 0.12
N ILE A 563 10.37 23.91 1.23
CA ILE A 563 11.43 23.92 2.24
C ILE A 563 11.19 22.77 3.23
N ASP A 564 12.18 21.91 3.44
CA ASP A 564 12.05 20.78 4.35
C ASP A 564 12.06 21.24 5.81
N ASN A 565 10.89 21.10 6.47
CA ASN A 565 10.69 21.37 7.89
C ASN A 565 10.43 20.09 8.70
N THR A 566 10.81 18.91 8.23
CA THR A 566 10.56 17.66 8.97
C THR A 566 11.52 17.52 10.17
N PRO A 567 11.03 17.47 11.42
CA PRO A 567 11.89 17.13 12.55
C PRO A 567 12.30 15.68 12.38
N ARG A 568 13.62 15.41 12.38
CA ARG A 568 14.12 14.03 12.39
C ARG A 568 13.59 13.19 13.58
N ALA A 569 13.04 13.80 14.63
CA ALA A 569 12.56 13.13 15.85
C ALA A 569 11.03 12.91 15.95
N ASN A 570 10.17 13.80 15.44
CA ASN A 570 8.69 13.70 15.58
C ASN A 570 8.01 12.73 14.59
N LYS A 571 8.82 12.02 13.81
CA LYS A 571 8.35 10.98 12.90
C LYS A 571 7.69 9.81 13.65
N TYR A 572 8.07 9.55 14.91
CA TYR A 572 7.63 8.33 15.61
C TYR A 572 6.23 8.35 16.26
N TYR A 573 5.69 9.49 16.70
CA TYR A 573 4.40 9.54 17.41
C TYR A 573 3.19 9.87 16.52
N SER A 574 3.29 10.84 15.61
CA SER A 574 2.21 11.19 14.67
C SER A 574 2.02 10.14 13.56
N GLU A 575 3.06 9.36 13.26
CA GLU A 575 2.93 8.20 12.35
C GLU A 575 1.98 7.15 12.94
N ASN A 576 1.96 6.91 14.26
CA ASN A 576 1.09 5.87 14.84
C ASN A 576 -0.42 6.14 14.67
N TYR A 577 -0.87 7.40 14.83
CA TYR A 577 -2.29 7.76 14.60
C TYR A 577 -2.66 7.70 13.13
N LYS A 578 -1.80 8.27 12.27
CA LYS A 578 -2.01 8.29 10.82
C LYS A 578 -1.94 6.89 10.25
N GLU A 579 -1.05 6.04 10.74
CA GLU A 579 -0.90 4.64 10.37
C GLU A 579 -2.10 3.81 10.83
N PHE A 580 -2.60 4.03 12.05
CA PHE A 580 -3.80 3.34 12.52
C PHE A 580 -5.06 3.76 11.75
N LEU A 581 -5.28 5.06 11.52
CA LEU A 581 -6.37 5.54 10.68
C LEU A 581 -6.20 5.08 9.23
N SER A 582 -4.99 5.09 8.70
CA SER A 582 -4.67 4.54 7.37
C SER A 582 -5.05 3.06 7.29
N THR A 583 -4.72 2.29 8.32
CA THR A 583 -5.11 0.88 8.43
C THR A 583 -6.63 0.71 8.43
N ILE A 584 -7.37 1.51 9.21
CA ILE A 584 -8.83 1.46 9.25
C ILE A 584 -9.44 1.78 7.87
N TYR A 585 -9.03 2.88 7.25
CA TYR A 585 -9.58 3.30 5.96
C TYR A 585 -9.12 2.40 4.81
N ASN A 586 -7.96 1.75 4.93
CA ASN A 586 -7.56 0.68 4.03
C ASN A 586 -8.49 -0.53 4.17
N TYR A 587 -8.82 -0.98 5.38
CA TYR A 587 -9.79 -2.06 5.58
C TYR A 587 -11.19 -1.69 5.06
N LEU A 588 -11.64 -0.44 5.24
CA LEU A 588 -12.89 0.05 4.65
C LEU A 588 -12.82 0.03 3.11
N GLY A 589 -11.71 0.50 2.54
CA GLY A 589 -11.45 0.51 1.10
C GLY A 589 -11.31 -0.89 0.49
N LEU A 590 -10.85 -1.88 1.25
CA LEU A 590 -10.74 -3.29 0.85
C LEU A 590 -12.00 -4.10 1.20
N LEU A 591 -13.09 -3.44 1.65
CA LEU A 591 -14.37 -4.06 1.99
C LEU A 591 -14.30 -5.11 3.12
N GLN A 592 -13.34 -4.96 4.05
CA GLN A 592 -13.09 -5.91 5.15
C GLN A 592 -13.78 -5.48 6.46
N PHE A 593 -15.08 -5.25 6.38
CA PHE A 593 -15.87 -4.63 7.45
C PHE A 593 -15.98 -5.44 8.76
N SER A 594 -15.80 -6.77 8.72
CA SER A 594 -15.94 -7.62 9.91
C SER A 594 -14.76 -7.55 10.88
N ILE A 595 -13.60 -7.09 10.41
CA ILE A 595 -12.36 -6.99 11.19
C ILE A 595 -12.33 -5.68 11.99
N LEU A 596 -12.84 -4.60 11.40
CA LEU A 596 -12.76 -3.24 11.92
C LEU A 596 -13.34 -3.07 13.33
N PRO A 597 -14.53 -3.57 13.69
CA PRO A 597 -15.04 -3.43 15.06
C PRO A 597 -14.14 -4.03 16.13
N LYS A 598 -13.43 -5.13 15.82
CA LYS A 598 -12.50 -5.78 16.76
C LYS A 598 -11.20 -4.98 16.89
N LEU A 599 -10.67 -4.53 15.75
CA LEU A 599 -9.47 -3.69 15.66
C LEU A 599 -9.64 -2.36 16.41
N ILE A 600 -10.79 -1.71 16.26
CA ILE A 600 -11.06 -0.42 16.89
C ILE A 600 -11.30 -0.60 18.40
N LYS A 601 -12.04 -1.64 18.81
CA LYS A 601 -12.30 -1.94 20.24
C LYS A 601 -11.03 -2.25 21.03
N SER A 602 -10.00 -2.84 20.43
CA SER A 602 -8.73 -3.09 21.14
C SER A 602 -7.93 -1.83 21.44
N LYS A 603 -8.19 -0.72 20.72
CA LYS A 603 -7.53 0.59 20.92
C LYS A 603 -8.36 1.61 21.70
N LEU A 604 -9.67 1.38 21.84
CA LEU A 604 -10.60 2.28 22.57
C LEU A 604 -10.32 2.37 24.09
N ASN A 605 -9.48 1.50 24.67
CA ASN A 605 -9.25 1.43 26.12
C ASN A 605 -7.94 2.08 26.61
N SER A 606 -7.10 2.63 25.72
CA SER A 606 -5.73 3.02 26.07
C SER A 606 -5.43 4.52 26.03
N GLN A 607 -6.40 5.40 25.74
CA GLN A 607 -6.16 6.84 25.47
C GLN A 607 -7.28 7.73 26.06
N ASN A 608 -6.92 8.87 26.66
CA ASN A 608 -7.81 9.79 27.40
C ASN A 608 -8.60 10.80 26.52
N ASP A 609 -8.59 10.71 25.19
CA ASP A 609 -9.31 11.66 24.30
C ASP A 609 -10.75 11.19 23.98
N GLN A 610 -11.74 11.86 24.58
CA GLN A 610 -13.16 11.58 24.36
C GLN A 610 -13.63 11.81 22.91
N ASN A 611 -13.08 12.79 22.19
CA ASN A 611 -13.50 13.10 20.82
C ASN A 611 -12.95 12.10 19.82
N TYR A 612 -11.69 11.71 19.98
CA TYR A 612 -11.09 10.62 19.20
C TYR A 612 -11.82 9.29 19.43
N ASN A 613 -12.18 8.99 20.69
CA ASN A 613 -12.97 7.79 21.00
C ASN A 613 -14.37 7.84 20.37
N LYS A 614 -15.06 8.99 20.38
CA LYS A 614 -16.33 9.17 19.64
C LYS A 614 -16.14 8.96 18.14
N PHE A 615 -15.06 9.49 17.55
CA PHE A 615 -14.76 9.29 16.13
C PHE A 615 -14.50 7.81 15.79
N LEU A 616 -13.72 7.11 16.61
CA LEU A 616 -13.50 5.68 16.48
C LEU A 616 -14.82 4.88 16.59
N GLN A 617 -15.73 5.27 17.49
CA GLN A 617 -17.07 4.65 17.57
C GLN A 617 -17.88 4.91 16.29
N SER A 618 -17.83 6.12 15.73
CA SER A 618 -18.46 6.40 14.43
C SER A 618 -17.89 5.51 13.31
N LEU A 619 -16.59 5.22 13.30
CA LEU A 619 -15.98 4.29 12.33
C LEU A 619 -16.48 2.84 12.48
N ILE A 620 -16.78 2.38 13.71
CA ILE A 620 -17.43 1.09 13.94
C ILE A 620 -18.83 1.09 13.30
N SER A 621 -19.61 2.14 13.52
CA SER A 621 -20.93 2.29 12.93
C SER A 621 -20.89 2.35 11.40
N ILE A 622 -19.92 3.06 10.81
CA ILE A 622 -19.68 3.08 9.35
C ILE A 622 -19.44 1.66 8.84
N SER A 623 -18.55 0.91 9.50
CA SER A 623 -18.22 -0.46 9.12
C SER A 623 -19.46 -1.37 9.10
N ASN A 624 -20.34 -1.25 10.08
CA ASN A 624 -21.59 -2.02 10.14
C ASN A 624 -22.58 -1.61 9.03
N CYS A 625 -22.65 -0.31 8.73
CA CYS A 625 -23.50 0.22 7.67
C CYS A 625 -23.02 -0.27 6.28
N GLU A 626 -21.72 -0.20 6.02
CA GLU A 626 -21.11 -0.66 4.76
C GLU A 626 -21.25 -2.18 4.59
N LEU A 627 -21.10 -2.97 5.66
CA LEU A 627 -21.36 -4.41 5.62
C LEU A 627 -22.80 -4.73 5.23
N SER A 628 -23.77 -4.00 5.78
CA SER A 628 -25.20 -4.16 5.47
C SER A 628 -25.51 -3.71 4.05
N TYR A 629 -24.90 -2.60 3.60
CA TYR A 629 -25.02 -2.07 2.25
C TYR A 629 -24.55 -3.08 1.20
N TYR A 630 -23.32 -3.58 1.34
CA TYR A 630 -22.72 -4.51 0.37
C TYR A 630 -23.38 -5.89 0.34
N LYS A 631 -24.22 -6.21 1.33
CA LYS A 631 -25.04 -7.43 1.39
C LYS A 631 -26.49 -7.23 0.93
N PHE A 632 -26.92 -6.02 0.57
CA PHE A 632 -28.32 -5.71 0.26
C PHE A 632 -29.33 -6.02 1.38
N THR A 633 -28.91 -6.09 2.65
CA THR A 633 -29.83 -6.46 3.75
C THR A 633 -30.99 -5.49 3.91
N TYR A 634 -30.77 -4.22 3.55
CA TYR A 634 -31.77 -3.14 3.58
C TYR A 634 -32.91 -3.30 2.55
N LEU A 635 -32.76 -4.18 1.55
CA LEU A 635 -33.81 -4.47 0.56
C LEU A 635 -34.73 -5.63 1.01
N SER A 636 -34.45 -6.25 2.17
CA SER A 636 -35.26 -7.33 2.72
C SER A 636 -36.45 -6.80 3.54
N ALA A 637 -37.56 -7.55 3.57
CA ALA A 637 -38.80 -7.12 4.22
C ALA A 637 -38.77 -7.12 5.76
N LYS A 638 -37.68 -7.63 6.37
CA LYS A 638 -37.47 -7.68 7.82
C LYS A 638 -36.19 -6.90 8.17
N THR A 639 -36.38 -5.72 8.74
CA THR A 639 -35.44 -4.87 9.50
C THR A 639 -34.38 -3.98 8.80
N ASN A 640 -34.18 -2.85 9.48
CA ASN A 640 -33.18 -1.77 9.40
C ASN A 640 -33.33 -0.71 8.29
N ASN A 641 -33.73 0.49 8.71
CA ASN A 641 -33.64 1.72 7.94
C ASN A 641 -32.16 2.14 7.82
N LEU A 642 -31.41 1.41 6.98
CA LEU A 642 -29.97 1.66 6.74
C LEU A 642 -29.72 3.10 6.27
N TYR A 643 -30.68 3.67 5.55
CA TYR A 643 -30.69 5.09 5.18
C TYR A 643 -30.62 5.99 6.42
N GLU A 644 -31.49 5.80 7.42
CA GLU A 644 -31.44 6.54 8.69
C GLU A 644 -30.15 6.30 9.46
N ALA A 645 -29.61 5.07 9.45
CA ALA A 645 -28.35 4.77 10.10
C ALA A 645 -27.17 5.56 9.49
N TYR A 646 -27.08 5.65 8.16
CA TYR A 646 -26.07 6.50 7.49
C TYR A 646 -26.24 7.98 7.83
N GLN A 647 -27.49 8.47 7.91
CA GLN A 647 -27.76 9.86 8.31
C GLN A 647 -27.37 10.14 9.76
N GLN A 648 -27.67 9.22 10.67
CA GLN A 648 -27.30 9.33 12.08
C GLN A 648 -25.77 9.41 12.24
N VAL A 649 -25.03 8.50 11.60
CA VAL A 649 -23.56 8.49 11.66
C VAL A 649 -22.96 9.76 11.04
N ALA A 650 -23.54 10.26 9.94
CA ALA A 650 -23.12 11.52 9.36
C ALA A 650 -23.38 12.72 10.31
N ASN A 651 -24.47 12.70 11.07
CA ASN A 651 -24.77 13.72 12.08
C ASN A 651 -23.83 13.61 13.29
N ASP A 652 -23.50 12.40 13.73
CA ASP A 652 -22.54 12.15 14.81
C ASP A 652 -21.16 12.69 14.43
N LEU A 653 -20.69 12.40 13.22
CA LEU A 653 -19.46 12.96 12.65
C LEU A 653 -19.47 14.50 12.60
N LYS A 654 -20.59 15.10 12.18
CA LYS A 654 -20.77 16.57 12.20
C LYS A 654 -20.81 17.15 13.61
N SER A 655 -21.26 16.40 14.61
CA SER A 655 -21.29 16.84 16.01
C SER A 655 -19.89 16.87 16.63
N ILE A 656 -19.04 15.89 16.30
CA ILE A 656 -17.61 15.85 16.67
C ILE A 656 -16.91 17.10 16.11
N TYR A 657 -17.25 17.49 14.89
CA TYR A 657 -16.76 18.72 14.24
C TYR A 657 -17.25 20.02 14.92
N LYS A 658 -18.46 20.05 15.49
CA LYS A 658 -19.02 21.25 16.15
C LYS A 658 -18.60 21.39 17.61
N GLY A 659 -18.26 20.31 18.30
CA GLY A 659 -17.91 20.30 19.72
C GLY A 659 -16.54 20.92 20.07
N THR A 660 -15.70 21.21 19.07
CA THR A 660 -14.36 21.82 19.24
C THR A 660 -14.35 23.33 19.03
N GLY A 661 -15.46 23.94 18.61
CA GLY A 661 -15.63 25.39 18.52
C GLY A 661 -16.32 25.96 19.77
N VAL A 662 -15.70 26.93 20.43
CA VAL A 662 -16.28 27.71 21.52
C VAL A 662 -17.68 28.20 21.11
N GLN A 663 -18.72 27.76 21.83
CA GLN A 663 -20.08 28.24 21.63
C GLN A 663 -20.19 29.71 22.10
N THR A 664 -20.34 30.63 21.16
CA THR A 664 -21.01 31.92 21.42
C THR A 664 -22.50 31.73 21.16
N SER A 665 -23.28 31.57 22.21
CA SER A 665 -24.75 31.45 22.12
C SER A 665 -25.40 32.77 21.68
N PRO A 666 -26.37 32.77 20.75
CA PRO A 666 -27.21 33.93 20.52
C PRO A 666 -28.35 33.97 21.56
N ASN A 667 -28.54 35.15 22.14
CA ASN A 667 -29.65 35.51 23.01
C ASN A 667 -31.01 35.24 22.33
N SER A 668 -31.90 34.54 23.03
CA SER A 668 -33.35 34.72 22.90
C SER A 668 -34.03 34.24 24.19
N GLY A 669 -34.74 35.16 24.85
CA GLY A 669 -35.29 34.97 26.19
C GLY A 669 -36.73 34.49 26.27
N SER A 670 -37.10 34.08 27.48
CA SER A 670 -38.42 34.05 28.15
C SER A 670 -38.27 33.04 29.30
N GLY A 671 -38.63 33.22 30.57
CA GLY A 671 -39.29 34.24 31.36
C GLY A 671 -39.69 33.57 32.69
N SER A 672 -39.76 34.34 33.80
CA SER A 672 -40.38 33.98 35.10
C SER A 672 -39.66 32.91 35.95
N SER A 673 -39.45 32.97 37.28
CA SER A 673 -39.80 33.91 38.36
C SER A 673 -39.17 33.41 39.68
N ASN A 674 -38.88 34.37 40.58
CA ASN A 674 -38.82 34.28 42.05
C ASN A 674 -37.52 33.89 42.81
N SER A 675 -36.97 34.95 43.43
CA SER A 675 -36.57 35.09 44.86
C SER A 675 -35.36 34.27 45.38
N THR A 676 -34.43 34.76 46.22
CA THR A 676 -34.39 35.90 47.16
C THR A 676 -32.93 36.16 47.57
N THR A 677 -32.55 37.45 47.72
CA THR A 677 -31.53 38.04 48.63
C THR A 677 -30.33 37.22 49.16
N SER A 678 -29.10 37.68 48.90
CA SER A 678 -28.25 38.33 49.91
C SER A 678 -26.87 38.79 49.37
N THR A 679 -26.28 39.69 50.13
CA THR A 679 -25.22 40.69 49.91
C THR A 679 -23.76 40.20 49.92
N THR A 680 -22.89 41.12 49.48
CA THR A 680 -21.53 41.49 50.01
C THR A 680 -20.26 40.98 49.29
N THR A 681 -19.57 41.96 48.66
CA THR A 681 -18.11 42.27 48.64
C THR A 681 -17.03 41.18 48.63
N GLY A 682 -16.03 41.39 47.77
CA GLY A 682 -14.62 41.17 48.14
C GLY A 682 -13.79 40.35 47.16
N ASN A 683 -12.71 40.96 46.67
CA ASN A 683 -11.58 40.35 45.96
C ASN A 683 -11.18 38.94 46.47
N THR A 684 -10.75 38.04 45.56
CA THR A 684 -9.37 37.51 45.50
C THR A 684 -9.22 36.48 44.37
N ASN A 685 -8.13 36.64 43.62
CA ASN A 685 -7.39 35.68 42.79
C ASN A 685 -7.84 34.21 42.78
N THR A 686 -8.13 33.69 41.59
CA THR A 686 -7.81 32.29 41.24
C THR A 686 -7.57 32.20 39.73
N THR A 687 -6.29 32.30 39.38
CA THR A 687 -5.71 31.96 38.08
C THR A 687 -6.02 30.49 37.76
N ILE A 688 -6.85 30.24 36.74
CA ILE A 688 -6.99 28.92 36.13
C ILE A 688 -6.41 29.00 34.72
N ASN A 689 -5.24 28.38 34.58
CA ASN A 689 -4.50 28.17 33.34
C ASN A 689 -5.38 27.56 32.24
N LYS A 690 -5.35 28.17 31.05
CA LYS A 690 -5.73 27.53 29.78
C LYS A 690 -4.56 27.66 28.82
N SER A 691 -3.68 26.68 28.88
CA SER A 691 -2.62 26.42 27.92
C SER A 691 -2.90 25.08 27.23
N SER A 692 -3.17 25.09 25.92
CA SER A 692 -2.87 23.97 25.01
C SER A 692 -3.35 24.32 23.58
N GLY A 693 -2.40 24.69 22.73
CA GLY A 693 -2.62 25.05 21.32
C GLY A 693 -1.67 24.33 20.37
N ASP A 694 -1.36 23.05 20.64
CA ASP A 694 -0.43 22.22 19.85
C ASP A 694 -1.08 21.45 18.68
N ASP A 695 -2.38 21.58 18.49
CA ASP A 695 -3.21 20.53 17.89
C ASP A 695 -3.61 20.73 16.40
N ASN A 696 -3.31 21.89 15.78
CA ASN A 696 -4.05 22.32 14.58
C ASN A 696 -3.79 21.56 13.23
N SER A 697 -2.70 20.81 13.00
CA SER A 697 -2.50 20.06 11.74
C SER A 697 -3.14 18.69 11.79
N GLU A 698 -3.08 18.03 12.95
CA GLU A 698 -3.79 16.78 13.19
C GLU A 698 -5.29 17.03 13.23
N HIS A 699 -5.74 18.12 13.88
CA HIS A 699 -7.14 18.54 13.82
C HIS A 699 -7.57 18.93 12.39
N SER A 700 -6.74 19.63 11.61
CA SER A 700 -7.06 19.91 10.19
C SER A 700 -7.14 18.64 9.34
N PHE A 701 -6.28 17.65 9.59
CA PHE A 701 -6.31 16.34 8.94
C PHE A 701 -7.58 15.57 9.28
N ILE A 702 -7.88 15.40 10.57
CA ILE A 702 -9.08 14.71 11.06
C ILE A 702 -10.35 15.44 10.60
N ASN A 703 -10.38 16.78 10.64
CA ASN A 703 -11.53 17.56 10.17
C ASN A 703 -11.81 17.35 8.68
N THR A 704 -10.76 17.38 7.84
CA THR A 704 -10.91 17.11 6.41
C THR A 704 -11.38 15.69 6.16
N LEU A 705 -10.84 14.72 6.91
CA LEU A 705 -11.24 13.31 6.84
C LEU A 705 -12.71 13.12 7.23
N VAL A 706 -13.15 13.68 8.37
CA VAL A 706 -14.53 13.61 8.88
C VAL A 706 -15.52 14.22 7.88
N GLN A 707 -15.22 15.41 7.34
CA GLN A 707 -16.08 16.08 6.37
C GLN A 707 -16.23 15.25 5.08
N GLN A 708 -15.13 14.78 4.52
CA GLN A 708 -15.17 14.01 3.28
C GLN A 708 -15.79 12.62 3.47
N THR A 709 -15.60 11.98 4.63
CA THR A 709 -16.31 10.75 5.00
C THR A 709 -17.82 10.99 5.05
N SER A 710 -18.29 12.11 5.63
CA SER A 710 -19.72 12.45 5.65
C SER A 710 -20.32 12.60 4.24
N ILE A 711 -19.57 13.19 3.29
CA ILE A 711 -19.99 13.26 1.87
C ILE A 711 -20.14 11.86 1.28
N LEU A 712 -19.22 10.94 1.57
CA LEU A 712 -19.29 9.57 1.07
C LEU A 712 -20.53 8.82 1.63
N LEU A 713 -20.85 8.99 2.91
CA LEU A 713 -22.05 8.39 3.51
C LEU A 713 -23.33 8.92 2.86
N HIS A 714 -23.36 10.20 2.48
CA HIS A 714 -24.48 10.77 1.74
C HIS A 714 -24.65 10.13 0.35
N VAL A 715 -23.54 9.85 -0.34
CA VAL A 715 -23.57 9.14 -1.63
C VAL A 715 -24.12 7.71 -1.46
N ARG A 716 -23.76 7.01 -0.38
CA ARG A 716 -24.34 5.68 -0.06
C ARG A 716 -25.85 5.73 0.13
N ALA A 717 -26.34 6.73 0.85
CA ALA A 717 -27.77 6.93 1.04
C ALA A 717 -28.54 7.14 -0.29
N LEU A 718 -27.94 7.84 -1.26
CA LEU A 718 -28.54 8.00 -2.59
C LEU A 718 -28.55 6.69 -3.38
N LEU A 719 -27.47 5.89 -3.30
CA LEU A 719 -27.42 4.59 -3.98
C LEU A 719 -28.45 3.60 -3.41
N ILE A 720 -28.70 3.62 -2.09
CA ILE A 720 -29.79 2.85 -1.47
C ILE A 720 -31.14 3.15 -2.15
N ASN A 721 -31.44 4.43 -2.40
CA ASN A 721 -32.67 4.82 -3.09
C ASN A 721 -32.69 4.30 -4.52
N ILE A 722 -31.58 4.37 -5.25
CA ILE A 722 -31.46 3.87 -6.62
C ILE A 722 -31.74 2.36 -6.70
N TYR A 723 -31.14 1.54 -5.83
CA TYR A 723 -31.41 0.10 -5.79
C TYR A 723 -32.86 -0.21 -5.37
N THR A 724 -33.44 0.59 -4.48
CA THR A 724 -34.85 0.45 -4.07
C THR A 724 -35.79 0.75 -5.24
N THR A 725 -35.55 1.84 -5.98
CA THR A 725 -36.30 2.18 -7.20
C THR A 725 -36.15 1.10 -8.26
N LEU A 726 -34.93 0.59 -8.47
CA LEU A 726 -34.66 -0.50 -9.41
C LEU A 726 -35.44 -1.78 -9.04
N LEU A 727 -35.55 -2.10 -7.75
CA LEU A 727 -36.33 -3.25 -7.30
C LEU A 727 -37.85 -3.04 -7.47
N SER A 728 -38.33 -1.80 -7.29
CA SER A 728 -39.74 -1.44 -7.49
C SER A 728 -40.18 -1.51 -8.96
N SER A 729 -39.26 -1.38 -9.92
CA SER A 729 -39.57 -1.48 -11.36
C SER A 729 -40.00 -2.89 -11.79
N ILE A 730 -39.70 -3.92 -10.99
CA ILE A 730 -40.26 -5.27 -11.21
C ILE A 730 -41.80 -5.25 -11.06
N GLN A 731 -42.31 -4.50 -10.08
CA GLN A 731 -43.73 -4.47 -9.73
C GLN A 731 -44.51 -3.46 -10.57
N ASN A 732 -43.85 -2.37 -10.95
CA ASN A 732 -44.42 -1.28 -11.73
C ASN A 732 -43.78 -1.24 -13.13
N PRO A 733 -44.40 -1.85 -14.15
CA PRO A 733 -43.86 -1.86 -15.52
C PRO A 733 -43.75 -0.47 -16.16
N ASP A 734 -44.39 0.55 -15.58
CA ASP A 734 -44.33 1.95 -16.01
C ASP A 734 -43.04 2.68 -15.57
N LEU A 735 -42.30 2.13 -14.60
CA LEU A 735 -41.02 2.67 -14.14
C LEU A 735 -39.92 2.28 -15.14
N SER A 736 -39.49 3.25 -15.95
CA SER A 736 -38.48 3.03 -16.97
C SER A 736 -37.07 2.96 -16.37
N PHE A 737 -36.24 2.05 -16.89
CA PHE A 737 -34.80 2.02 -16.56
C PHE A 737 -34.10 3.34 -16.89
N GLU A 738 -34.62 4.13 -17.83
CA GLU A 738 -34.09 5.45 -18.19
C GLU A 738 -34.12 6.44 -17.01
N GLN A 739 -35.18 6.45 -16.20
CA GLN A 739 -35.25 7.29 -15.01
C GLN A 739 -34.18 6.92 -13.98
N VAL A 740 -33.93 5.61 -13.80
CA VAL A 740 -32.89 5.11 -12.88
C VAL A 740 -31.49 5.46 -13.40
N VAL A 741 -31.28 5.39 -14.72
CA VAL A 741 -30.02 5.81 -15.36
C VAL A 741 -29.75 7.29 -15.14
N ASN A 742 -30.74 8.15 -15.35
CA ASN A 742 -30.60 9.61 -15.16
C ASN A 742 -30.23 9.94 -13.70
N GLY A 743 -30.89 9.29 -12.73
CA GLY A 743 -30.54 9.44 -11.33
C GLY A 743 -29.09 9.05 -11.01
N LEU A 744 -28.55 8.01 -11.66
CA LEU A 744 -27.14 7.59 -11.50
C LEU A 744 -26.14 8.57 -12.12
N GLU A 745 -26.50 9.29 -13.17
CA GLU A 745 -25.60 10.26 -13.83
C GLU A 745 -25.36 11.51 -13.00
N GLU A 746 -26.28 11.87 -12.12
CA GLU A 746 -26.18 13.04 -11.26
C GLU A 746 -25.31 12.79 -10.01
N VAL A 747 -25.25 11.54 -9.51
CA VAL A 747 -24.55 11.20 -8.25
C VAL A 747 -23.07 11.62 -8.24
N PRO A 748 -22.26 11.39 -9.29
CA PRO A 748 -20.86 11.80 -9.30
C PRO A 748 -20.63 13.30 -9.07
N ASN A 749 -21.55 14.16 -9.50
CA ASN A 749 -21.44 15.62 -9.36
C ASN A 749 -21.43 16.06 -7.88
N ILE A 750 -21.91 15.20 -6.98
CA ILE A 750 -21.98 15.49 -5.55
C ILE A 750 -20.60 15.42 -4.89
N TYR A 751 -19.74 14.48 -5.31
CA TYR A 751 -18.51 14.12 -4.59
C TYR A 751 -17.21 14.14 -5.41
N ARG A 752 -17.29 14.18 -6.75
CA ARG A 752 -16.13 14.02 -7.67
C ARG A 752 -14.93 14.88 -7.29
N ASP A 753 -15.14 16.17 -7.04
CA ASP A 753 -14.07 17.12 -6.73
C ASP A 753 -13.96 17.43 -5.22
N LYS A 754 -14.91 16.93 -4.42
CA LYS A 754 -14.98 17.19 -2.97
C LYS A 754 -14.23 16.16 -2.13
N ILE A 755 -14.02 14.95 -2.65
CA ILE A 755 -13.23 13.90 -1.96
C ILE A 755 -11.81 13.86 -2.55
N THR A 756 -10.86 14.41 -1.80
CA THR A 756 -9.44 14.53 -2.16
C THR A 756 -8.51 13.89 -1.14
N HIS A 757 -9.03 13.49 0.04
CA HIS A 757 -8.24 12.95 1.13
C HIS A 757 -7.64 11.58 0.74
N PRO A 758 -6.31 11.37 0.90
CA PRO A 758 -5.64 10.15 0.45
C PRO A 758 -6.25 8.86 1.00
N LEU A 759 -6.65 8.85 2.28
CA LEU A 759 -7.26 7.69 2.93
C LEU A 759 -8.64 7.31 2.35
N LEU A 760 -9.34 8.23 1.69
CA LEU A 760 -10.66 7.99 1.11
C LEU A 760 -10.62 7.59 -0.36
N LEU A 761 -9.46 7.64 -1.02
CA LEU A 761 -9.35 7.40 -2.46
C LEU A 761 -9.78 5.98 -2.87
N HIS A 762 -9.53 4.98 -2.03
CA HIS A 762 -9.96 3.61 -2.27
C HIS A 762 -11.49 3.48 -2.22
N MET A 763 -12.13 4.03 -1.17
CA MET A 763 -13.58 4.03 -1.07
C MET A 763 -14.23 4.79 -2.22
N LYS A 764 -13.69 5.97 -2.56
CA LYS A 764 -14.11 6.76 -3.73
C LYS A 764 -14.01 5.94 -5.02
N SER A 765 -12.93 5.18 -5.20
CA SER A 765 -12.73 4.32 -6.37
C SER A 765 -13.77 3.20 -6.42
N ASN A 766 -14.07 2.54 -5.30
CA ASN A 766 -15.12 1.51 -5.23
C ASN A 766 -16.49 2.08 -5.60
N THR A 767 -16.84 3.26 -5.07
CA THR A 767 -18.10 3.95 -5.43
C THR A 767 -18.15 4.32 -6.91
N ASN A 768 -17.04 4.77 -7.49
CA ASN A 768 -16.96 5.07 -8.93
C ASN A 768 -17.18 3.82 -9.79
N PHE A 769 -16.55 2.68 -9.44
CA PHE A 769 -16.77 1.42 -10.16
C PHE A 769 -18.22 0.99 -10.07
N GLU A 770 -18.79 0.99 -8.86
CA GLU A 770 -20.19 0.63 -8.63
C GLU A 770 -21.15 1.46 -9.50
N ILE A 771 -21.03 2.79 -9.47
CA ILE A 771 -21.89 3.71 -10.23
C ILE A 771 -21.69 3.51 -11.74
N SER A 772 -20.43 3.47 -12.20
CA SER A 772 -20.11 3.36 -13.63
C SER A 772 -20.64 2.06 -14.22
N ILE A 773 -20.37 0.93 -13.56
CA ILE A 773 -20.80 -0.39 -14.01
C ILE A 773 -22.33 -0.46 -14.00
N LEU A 774 -23.00 -0.09 -12.89
CA LEU A 774 -24.45 -0.12 -12.81
C LEU A 774 -25.12 0.72 -13.90
N ARG A 775 -24.63 1.96 -14.10
CA ARG A 775 -25.11 2.86 -15.16
C ARG A 775 -24.96 2.21 -16.53
N ASN A 776 -23.78 1.65 -16.83
CA ASN A 776 -23.51 1.04 -18.13
C ASN A 776 -24.42 -0.18 -18.37
N LEU A 777 -24.63 -1.05 -17.37
CA LEU A 777 -25.51 -2.21 -17.48
C LEU A 777 -26.99 -1.83 -17.65
N LEU A 778 -27.47 -0.81 -16.93
CA LEU A 778 -28.84 -0.30 -17.11
C LEU A 778 -29.02 0.37 -18.48
N LYS A 779 -28.03 1.13 -18.96
CA LYS A 779 -28.02 1.68 -20.32
C LYS A 779 -28.06 0.57 -21.38
N VAL A 780 -27.28 -0.49 -21.22
CA VAL A 780 -27.34 -1.66 -22.11
C VAL A 780 -28.73 -2.28 -22.11
N SER A 781 -29.42 -2.36 -20.96
CA SER A 781 -30.78 -2.89 -20.90
C SER A 781 -31.77 -2.06 -21.73
N VAL A 782 -31.65 -0.73 -21.68
CA VAL A 782 -32.46 0.19 -22.51
C VAL A 782 -32.08 0.09 -23.99
N LEU A 783 -30.79 0.00 -24.30
CA LEU A 783 -30.32 -0.07 -25.69
C LEU A 783 -30.66 -1.41 -26.36
N LEU A 784 -30.67 -2.51 -25.59
CA LEU A 784 -31.08 -3.83 -26.08
C LEU A 784 -32.55 -3.87 -26.48
N SER A 785 -33.44 -3.25 -25.71
CA SER A 785 -34.88 -3.19 -26.06
C SER A 785 -35.14 -2.33 -27.29
N LYS A 786 -34.23 -1.39 -27.59
CA LYS A 786 -34.21 -0.57 -28.81
C LYS A 786 -33.35 -1.15 -29.95
N HIS A 787 -32.77 -2.34 -29.76
CA HIS A 787 -31.86 -3.03 -30.70
C HIS A 787 -30.66 -2.19 -31.18
N VAL A 788 -30.07 -1.38 -30.31
CA VAL A 788 -28.90 -0.54 -30.66
C VAL A 788 -27.60 -1.34 -30.49
N PHE A 789 -27.12 -1.98 -31.55
CA PHE A 789 -25.98 -2.92 -31.49
C PHE A 789 -24.67 -2.31 -30.98
N LYS A 790 -24.15 -1.28 -31.65
CA LYS A 790 -22.80 -0.73 -31.40
C LYS A 790 -22.59 -0.33 -29.94
N ASP A 791 -23.48 0.49 -29.40
CA ASP A 791 -23.34 1.03 -28.05
C ASP A 791 -23.56 -0.05 -26.98
N CYS A 792 -24.45 -1.03 -27.23
CA CYS A 792 -24.61 -2.18 -26.36
C CYS A 792 -23.29 -2.95 -26.17
N ILE A 793 -22.64 -3.31 -27.28
CA ILE A 793 -21.42 -4.12 -27.23
C ILE A 793 -20.27 -3.34 -26.58
N LEU A 794 -20.14 -2.04 -26.88
CA LEU A 794 -19.13 -1.17 -26.28
C LEU A 794 -19.31 -1.05 -24.76
N LEU A 795 -20.53 -0.75 -24.30
CA LEU A 795 -20.81 -0.60 -22.88
C LEU A 795 -20.71 -1.93 -22.12
N LEU A 796 -21.10 -3.05 -22.73
CA LEU A 796 -20.87 -4.39 -22.15
C LEU A 796 -19.38 -4.72 -22.00
N TYR A 797 -18.58 -4.39 -23.01
CA TYR A 797 -17.14 -4.59 -22.95
C TYR A 797 -16.48 -3.68 -21.90
N GLN A 798 -16.84 -2.39 -21.87
CA GLN A 798 -16.36 -1.45 -20.86
C GLN A 798 -16.72 -1.93 -19.45
N SER A 799 -17.97 -2.34 -19.23
CA SER A 799 -18.42 -2.88 -17.95
C SER A 799 -17.63 -4.11 -17.54
N LYS A 800 -17.25 -4.98 -18.50
CA LYS A 800 -16.41 -6.15 -18.22
C LYS A 800 -15.00 -5.76 -17.77
N ILE A 801 -14.38 -4.80 -18.46
CA ILE A 801 -13.07 -4.28 -18.06
C ILE A 801 -13.15 -3.66 -16.66
N GLU A 802 -14.16 -2.84 -16.40
CA GLU A 802 -14.35 -2.18 -15.10
C GLU A 802 -14.61 -3.20 -13.98
N LEU A 803 -15.40 -4.25 -14.23
CA LEU A 803 -15.58 -5.36 -13.28
C LEU A 803 -14.27 -6.08 -12.97
N ASP A 804 -13.47 -6.40 -14.00
CA ASP A 804 -12.17 -7.06 -13.81
C ASP A 804 -11.19 -6.15 -13.07
N GLN A 805 -11.17 -4.84 -13.37
CA GLN A 805 -10.35 -3.85 -12.66
C GLN A 805 -10.79 -3.68 -11.20
N TRP A 806 -12.10 -3.67 -10.94
CA TRP A 806 -12.64 -3.56 -9.59
C TRP A 806 -12.22 -4.76 -8.73
N LYS A 807 -12.26 -5.97 -9.30
CA LYS A 807 -11.74 -7.19 -8.67
C LYS A 807 -10.24 -7.13 -8.40
N ASP A 808 -9.46 -6.59 -9.36
CA ASP A 808 -8.00 -6.51 -9.26
C ASP A 808 -7.50 -5.46 -8.24
N LEU A 809 -8.32 -4.45 -7.89
CA LEU A 809 -7.96 -3.44 -6.89
C LEU A 809 -7.66 -4.05 -5.51
N ASP A 810 -8.35 -5.12 -5.13
CA ASP A 810 -8.17 -5.76 -3.82
C ASP A 810 -6.95 -6.70 -3.76
N GLN A 811 -6.65 -7.39 -4.88
CA GLN A 811 -5.57 -8.39 -4.94
C GLN A 811 -4.17 -7.75 -4.84
N LYS A 812 -4.02 -6.50 -5.29
CA LYS A 812 -2.74 -5.76 -5.27
C LYS A 812 -2.39 -5.15 -3.91
N HIS A 813 -3.39 -4.87 -3.07
CA HIS A 813 -3.17 -4.24 -1.77
C HIS A 813 -3.16 -5.26 -0.61
N SER A 814 -3.95 -6.33 -0.71
CA SER A 814 -3.94 -7.46 0.23
C SER A 814 -2.59 -8.16 0.38
N SER A 815 -1.72 -8.05 -0.62
CA SER A 815 -0.38 -8.63 -0.66
C SER A 815 0.72 -7.73 -0.08
N SER A 816 0.42 -6.46 0.22
CA SER A 816 1.42 -5.46 0.65
C SER A 816 1.30 -4.97 2.10
N SER A 817 0.16 -5.17 2.78
CA SER A 817 -0.11 -4.48 4.06
C SER A 817 -0.68 -5.37 5.18
N MET A 818 -0.42 -6.68 5.19
CA MET A 818 -1.03 -7.58 6.17
C MET A 818 -0.03 -8.59 6.76
N SER A 819 0.98 -8.10 7.48
CA SER A 819 1.87 -8.93 8.31
C SER A 819 1.79 -8.63 9.81
N GLN A 820 0.79 -7.90 10.29
CA GLN A 820 0.52 -7.73 11.72
C GLN A 820 -0.96 -7.87 12.01
N GLN A 821 -1.36 -9.04 12.54
CA GLN A 821 -2.33 -9.25 13.62
C GLN A 821 -2.83 -10.69 13.58
N GLY A 822 -2.58 -11.39 14.69
CA GLY A 822 -3.06 -12.75 14.92
C GLY A 822 -4.49 -12.79 15.44
N SER A 823 -5.14 -13.90 15.06
CA SER A 823 -6.17 -14.61 15.83
C SER A 823 -7.53 -13.92 16.06
N LEU A 824 -8.45 -14.13 15.10
CA LEU A 824 -9.75 -14.69 15.44
C LEU A 824 -10.18 -15.67 14.35
N LYS A 825 -10.02 -16.98 14.62
CA LYS A 825 -10.57 -18.06 13.80
C LYS A 825 -12.07 -18.16 14.06
N THR A 826 -12.88 -17.92 13.04
CA THR A 826 -14.13 -18.67 12.85
C THR A 826 -13.98 -19.46 11.55
N MET A 827 -14.28 -20.76 11.65
CA MET A 827 -14.15 -21.75 10.59
C MET A 827 -14.99 -21.33 9.37
N GLU A 828 -14.36 -21.03 8.24
CA GLU A 828 -14.95 -21.25 6.93
C GLU A 828 -13.83 -21.67 5.98
N SER A 829 -13.97 -22.90 5.51
CA SER A 829 -12.99 -23.71 4.81
C SER A 829 -12.89 -23.37 3.33
N SER A 830 -11.66 -23.40 2.81
CA SER A 830 -11.27 -23.84 1.46
C SER A 830 -11.97 -23.23 0.24
N SER A 831 -11.14 -22.57 -0.60
CA SER A 831 -11.35 -22.17 -2.01
C SER A 831 -12.05 -20.82 -2.27
N GLY A 832 -11.28 -19.81 -2.75
CA GLY A 832 -11.82 -18.63 -3.45
C GLY A 832 -12.54 -17.54 -2.63
N GLY A 833 -12.45 -17.51 -1.31
CA GLY A 833 -13.45 -16.88 -0.44
C GLY A 833 -13.15 -15.52 0.21
N LYS A 834 -12.71 -14.47 -0.50
CA LYS A 834 -12.72 -13.09 0.06
C LYS A 834 -13.68 -12.12 -0.63
N TRP A 835 -13.76 -12.14 -1.97
CA TRP A 835 -14.71 -11.32 -2.75
C TRP A 835 -16.11 -11.93 -2.93
N THR A 836 -16.32 -13.17 -2.50
CA THR A 836 -17.65 -13.81 -2.46
C THR A 836 -18.60 -13.11 -1.48
N LEU A 837 -18.06 -12.27 -0.58
CA LEU A 837 -18.82 -11.46 0.37
C LEU A 837 -19.34 -10.13 -0.21
N ASN A 838 -18.80 -9.65 -1.33
CA ASN A 838 -19.33 -8.46 -2.02
C ASN A 838 -20.51 -8.88 -2.91
N THR A 839 -21.70 -8.92 -2.31
CA THR A 839 -22.94 -9.35 -2.99
C THR A 839 -23.29 -8.42 -4.16
N ILE A 840 -22.98 -7.12 -4.05
CA ILE A 840 -23.17 -6.15 -5.13
C ILE A 840 -22.37 -6.53 -6.37
N TYR A 841 -21.07 -6.80 -6.22
CA TYR A 841 -20.21 -7.19 -7.34
C TYR A 841 -20.66 -8.51 -7.99
N GLN A 842 -21.02 -9.51 -7.18
CA GLN A 842 -21.50 -10.80 -7.69
C GLN A 842 -22.79 -10.61 -8.49
N TRP A 843 -23.71 -9.81 -7.96
CA TRP A 843 -24.94 -9.47 -8.64
C TRP A 843 -24.67 -8.72 -9.96
N MET A 844 -23.76 -7.75 -9.99
CA MET A 844 -23.37 -7.06 -11.22
C MET A 844 -22.71 -7.99 -12.25
N CYS A 845 -21.90 -8.97 -11.82
CA CYS A 845 -21.37 -10.00 -12.72
C CYS A 845 -22.49 -10.85 -13.33
N ASN A 846 -23.47 -11.25 -12.53
CA ASN A 846 -24.61 -12.02 -13.00
C ASN A 846 -25.49 -11.21 -13.96
N TYR A 847 -25.67 -9.92 -13.66
CA TYR A 847 -26.41 -9.00 -14.51
C TYR A 847 -25.69 -8.77 -15.84
N HIS A 848 -24.37 -8.54 -15.81
CA HIS A 848 -23.52 -8.46 -17.01
C HIS A 848 -23.63 -9.72 -17.87
N ASN A 849 -23.48 -10.89 -17.28
CA ASN A 849 -23.57 -12.17 -18.00
C ASN A 849 -24.96 -12.38 -18.61
N SER A 850 -26.02 -12.01 -17.90
CA SER A 850 -27.39 -12.12 -18.42
C SER A 850 -27.64 -11.18 -19.60
N LEU A 851 -27.13 -9.95 -19.52
CA LEU A 851 -27.17 -9.00 -20.63
C LEU A 851 -26.31 -9.45 -21.81
N LEU A 852 -25.15 -10.05 -21.55
CA LEU A 852 -24.29 -10.63 -22.57
C LEU A 852 -25.04 -11.77 -23.28
N SER A 853 -25.62 -12.72 -22.54
CA SER A 853 -26.47 -13.78 -23.08
C SER A 853 -27.60 -13.23 -23.93
N LYS A 854 -28.34 -12.23 -23.43
CA LYS A 854 -29.43 -11.58 -24.17
C LYS A 854 -28.93 -10.92 -25.45
N SER A 855 -27.79 -10.23 -25.39
CA SER A 855 -27.16 -9.59 -26.55
C SER A 855 -26.75 -10.62 -27.61
N THR A 856 -26.28 -11.81 -27.20
CA THR A 856 -25.93 -12.87 -28.16
C THR A 856 -27.13 -13.42 -28.91
N LEU A 857 -28.31 -13.43 -28.28
CA LEU A 857 -29.56 -13.82 -28.92
C LEU A 857 -30.08 -12.71 -29.83
N TYR A 858 -30.17 -11.48 -29.34
CA TYR A 858 -30.75 -10.35 -30.08
C TYR A 858 -29.89 -9.88 -31.25
N PHE A 859 -28.57 -10.05 -31.13
CA PHE A 859 -27.60 -9.71 -32.16
C PHE A 859 -26.94 -10.95 -32.76
N HIS A 860 -27.64 -12.09 -32.80
CA HIS A 860 -27.08 -13.34 -33.33
C HIS A 860 -26.45 -13.13 -34.70
N PHE A 861 -27.20 -12.62 -35.69
CA PHE A 861 -26.69 -12.45 -37.05
C PHE A 861 -25.55 -11.43 -37.16
N PRO A 862 -25.62 -10.21 -36.57
CA PRO A 862 -24.47 -9.30 -36.50
C PRO A 862 -23.21 -9.94 -35.92
N LEU A 863 -23.33 -10.69 -34.83
CA LEU A 863 -22.20 -11.31 -34.16
C LEU A 863 -21.63 -12.49 -34.95
N LEU A 864 -22.49 -13.31 -35.56
CA LEU A 864 -22.08 -14.42 -36.43
C LEU A 864 -21.31 -13.89 -37.64
N ASN A 865 -21.81 -12.86 -38.31
CA ASN A 865 -21.15 -12.26 -39.47
C ASN A 865 -19.73 -11.79 -39.13
N VAL A 866 -19.56 -11.13 -37.98
CA VAL A 866 -18.23 -10.68 -37.56
C VAL A 866 -17.32 -11.85 -37.16
N GLU A 867 -17.85 -12.94 -36.59
CA GLU A 867 -17.06 -14.16 -36.33
C GLU A 867 -16.57 -14.80 -37.66
N GLU A 868 -17.41 -14.81 -38.69
CA GLU A 868 -17.03 -15.27 -40.03
C GLU A 868 -15.99 -14.37 -40.70
N GLU A 869 -16.12 -13.03 -40.58
CA GLU A 869 -15.15 -12.06 -41.11
C GLU A 869 -13.74 -12.23 -40.53
N ILE A 870 -13.62 -12.73 -39.28
CA ILE A 870 -12.33 -12.94 -38.61
C ILE A 870 -11.78 -14.36 -38.83
N GLY A 871 -12.39 -15.13 -39.75
CA GLY A 871 -11.99 -16.47 -40.13
C GLY A 871 -12.57 -17.59 -39.26
N GLY A 872 -13.57 -17.29 -38.43
CA GLY A 872 -14.37 -18.28 -37.70
C GLY A 872 -15.48 -18.90 -38.56
N ASN A 873 -16.35 -19.69 -37.93
CA ASN A 873 -17.51 -20.30 -38.59
C ASN A 873 -18.67 -20.49 -37.61
N SER A 874 -19.81 -21.00 -38.10
CA SER A 874 -21.00 -21.25 -37.27
C SER A 874 -20.74 -22.16 -36.05
N MET A 875 -19.82 -23.13 -36.16
CA MET A 875 -19.45 -23.99 -35.04
C MET A 875 -18.62 -23.26 -33.99
N SER A 876 -17.64 -22.44 -34.38
CA SER A 876 -16.86 -21.62 -33.43
C SER A 876 -17.75 -20.59 -32.74
N PHE A 877 -18.73 -20.02 -33.46
CA PHE A 877 -19.73 -19.14 -32.88
C PHE A 877 -20.59 -19.88 -31.84
N LYS A 878 -21.03 -21.10 -32.15
CA LYS A 878 -21.79 -21.95 -31.21
C LYS A 878 -20.99 -22.29 -29.94
N GLU A 879 -19.71 -22.57 -30.06
CA GLU A 879 -18.84 -22.79 -28.88
C GLU A 879 -18.73 -21.54 -27.99
N ILE A 880 -18.77 -20.34 -28.59
CA ILE A 880 -18.77 -19.08 -27.85
C ILE A 880 -20.10 -18.89 -27.13
N THR A 881 -21.23 -19.12 -27.80
CA THR A 881 -22.56 -18.95 -27.22
C THR A 881 -22.85 -19.96 -26.12
N ASN A 882 -22.32 -21.18 -26.21
CA ASN A 882 -22.46 -22.21 -25.18
C ASN A 882 -21.79 -21.85 -23.84
N ARG A 883 -20.88 -20.86 -23.83
CA ARG A 883 -20.25 -20.36 -22.60
C ARG A 883 -21.10 -19.32 -21.88
N ASN A 884 -22.18 -18.86 -22.51
CA ASN A 884 -23.09 -17.91 -21.91
C ASN A 884 -23.91 -18.57 -20.81
N SER A 885 -24.29 -17.77 -19.82
CA SER A 885 -25.12 -18.21 -18.70
C SER A 885 -26.21 -17.16 -18.46
N PRO A 886 -27.45 -17.40 -18.89
CA PRO A 886 -27.96 -18.62 -19.54
C PRO A 886 -27.58 -18.73 -21.04
N ASP A 887 -27.56 -19.96 -21.57
CA ASP A 887 -27.44 -20.23 -23.00
C ASP A 887 -28.83 -20.30 -23.65
N TYR A 888 -29.32 -19.16 -24.13
CA TYR A 888 -30.64 -19.06 -24.75
C TYR A 888 -30.74 -19.84 -26.07
N ILE A 889 -29.65 -19.92 -26.83
CA ILE A 889 -29.67 -20.57 -28.15
C ILE A 889 -29.90 -22.06 -27.97
N SER A 890 -29.09 -22.73 -27.15
CA SER A 890 -29.28 -24.16 -26.87
C SER A 890 -30.61 -24.46 -26.18
N TYR A 891 -31.08 -23.56 -25.31
CA TYR A 891 -32.38 -23.70 -24.66
C TYR A 891 -33.54 -23.69 -25.66
N ILE A 892 -33.52 -22.75 -26.62
CA ILE A 892 -34.52 -22.66 -27.69
C ILE A 892 -34.43 -23.86 -28.64
N GLU A 893 -33.23 -24.22 -29.09
CA GLU A 893 -33.01 -25.37 -29.99
C GLU A 893 -33.56 -26.67 -29.37
N THR A 894 -33.23 -26.92 -28.11
CA THR A 894 -33.68 -28.11 -27.36
C THR A 894 -35.20 -28.15 -27.24
N PHE A 895 -35.84 -27.02 -26.93
CA PHE A 895 -37.30 -26.94 -26.88
C PHE A 895 -37.92 -27.20 -28.26
N CYS A 896 -37.39 -26.60 -29.32
CA CYS A 896 -37.92 -26.72 -30.67
C CYS A 896 -37.85 -28.16 -31.18
N GLN A 897 -36.72 -28.84 -30.95
CA GLN A 897 -36.52 -30.25 -31.31
C GLN A 897 -37.45 -31.17 -30.52
N LYS A 898 -37.57 -30.98 -29.19
CA LYS A 898 -38.43 -31.83 -28.34
C LYS A 898 -39.92 -31.67 -28.61
N SER A 899 -40.34 -30.46 -28.99
CA SER A 899 -41.75 -30.13 -29.16
C SER A 899 -42.23 -30.26 -30.61
N ASN A 900 -41.36 -30.62 -31.55
CA ASN A 900 -41.60 -30.61 -32.99
C ASN A 900 -42.09 -29.24 -33.50
N VAL A 901 -41.41 -28.17 -33.08
CA VAL A 901 -41.66 -26.81 -33.57
C VAL A 901 -41.27 -26.74 -35.04
N LEU A 902 -42.15 -26.20 -35.88
CA LEU A 902 -41.85 -25.95 -37.29
C LEU A 902 -40.93 -24.73 -37.44
N PHE A 903 -41.29 -23.61 -36.79
CA PHE A 903 -40.48 -22.40 -36.75
C PHE A 903 -40.58 -21.70 -35.41
N PHE A 904 -39.44 -21.25 -34.89
CA PHE A 904 -39.33 -20.31 -33.80
C PHE A 904 -38.74 -19.00 -34.34
N SER A 905 -39.23 -17.86 -33.89
CA SER A 905 -38.71 -16.55 -34.31
C SER A 905 -38.83 -15.48 -33.24
N ILE A 906 -37.82 -14.61 -33.17
CA ILE A 906 -37.85 -13.34 -32.45
C ILE A 906 -37.90 -12.24 -33.50
N ILE A 907 -38.93 -11.41 -33.42
CA ILE A 907 -39.24 -10.37 -34.40
C ILE A 907 -39.12 -9.02 -33.70
N PHE A 908 -38.46 -8.08 -34.36
CA PHE A 908 -38.31 -6.72 -33.89
C PHE A 908 -39.15 -5.77 -34.71
N GLU A 909 -39.90 -4.89 -34.08
CA GLU A 909 -40.67 -3.85 -34.75
C GLU A 909 -39.83 -2.58 -34.87
N CYS A 910 -39.37 -2.24 -36.08
CA CYS A 910 -38.55 -1.06 -36.35
C CYS A 910 -39.29 0.06 -37.11
N LYS A 911 -40.60 0.22 -36.84
CA LYS A 911 -41.38 1.35 -37.37
C LYS A 911 -40.68 2.68 -37.10
N ASP A 912 -40.62 3.52 -38.12
CA ASP A 912 -40.14 4.90 -38.08
C ASP A 912 -38.66 5.07 -37.69
N ARG A 913 -37.83 4.03 -37.81
CA ARG A 913 -36.38 4.12 -37.57
C ARG A 913 -35.54 3.33 -38.58
N PRO A 914 -34.33 3.80 -38.90
CA PRO A 914 -33.37 3.03 -39.68
C PRO A 914 -33.05 1.69 -39.00
N TYR A 915 -32.89 0.63 -39.79
CA TYR A 915 -32.50 -0.69 -39.32
C TYR A 915 -31.44 -1.32 -40.22
N SER A 916 -30.38 -1.86 -39.61
CA SER A 916 -29.34 -2.63 -40.30
C SER A 916 -29.28 -4.04 -39.75
N ARG A 917 -29.43 -5.03 -40.63
CA ARG A 917 -29.34 -6.46 -40.28
C ARG A 917 -27.95 -6.86 -39.76
N ILE A 918 -26.90 -6.15 -40.20
CA ILE A 918 -25.52 -6.39 -39.74
C ILE A 918 -25.18 -5.59 -38.47
N GLY A 919 -26.14 -4.84 -37.90
CA GLY A 919 -25.99 -4.10 -36.66
C GLY A 919 -25.27 -2.75 -36.78
N TYR A 920 -24.66 -2.45 -37.91
CA TYR A 920 -24.05 -1.15 -38.22
C TYR A 920 -24.23 -0.81 -39.71
N SER A 921 -24.22 0.46 -40.06
CA SER A 921 -24.17 0.89 -41.46
C SER A 921 -23.32 2.15 -41.56
N PHE A 922 -22.46 2.21 -42.58
CA PHE A 922 -21.69 3.41 -42.91
C PHE A 922 -22.47 4.36 -43.84
N ILE A 923 -23.61 3.90 -44.36
CA ILE A 923 -24.53 4.64 -45.21
C ILE A 923 -25.83 4.81 -44.44
N ASP A 924 -26.44 5.99 -44.47
CA ASP A 924 -27.76 6.21 -43.88
C ASP A 924 -28.75 5.20 -44.47
N THR A 925 -29.18 4.25 -43.66
CA THR A 925 -30.16 3.23 -44.07
C THR A 925 -31.53 3.86 -44.15
N GLU A 926 -32.24 3.65 -45.26
CA GLU A 926 -33.64 4.04 -45.38
C GLU A 926 -34.51 3.38 -44.29
N ILE A 927 -35.58 4.07 -43.89
CA ILE A 927 -36.54 3.54 -42.93
C ILE A 927 -37.29 2.38 -43.60
N PRO A 928 -37.24 1.16 -43.06
CA PRO A 928 -37.83 0.01 -43.71
C PRO A 928 -39.36 0.07 -43.63
N THR A 929 -40.02 -0.22 -44.75
CA THR A 929 -41.49 -0.21 -44.88
C THR A 929 -42.08 -1.62 -45.01
N GLY A 930 -43.36 -1.79 -44.64
CA GLY A 930 -44.10 -3.04 -44.81
C GLY A 930 -43.51 -4.19 -43.97
N LEU A 931 -43.25 -5.35 -44.61
CA LEU A 931 -42.61 -6.49 -43.93
C LEU A 931 -41.17 -6.18 -43.49
N GLY A 932 -40.50 -5.21 -44.13
CA GLY A 932 -39.17 -4.76 -43.74
C GLY A 932 -39.14 -4.14 -42.34
N SER A 933 -40.26 -3.61 -41.86
CA SER A 933 -40.39 -3.02 -40.52
C SER A 933 -40.44 -4.08 -39.39
N TYR A 934 -40.41 -5.37 -39.75
CA TYR A 934 -40.48 -6.50 -38.82
C TYR A 934 -39.33 -7.51 -39.03
N PRO A 935 -38.05 -7.11 -38.94
CA PRO A 935 -36.92 -8.00 -39.13
C PRO A 935 -36.86 -9.11 -38.07
N LEU A 936 -36.33 -10.27 -38.49
CA LEU A 936 -36.05 -11.41 -37.62
C LEU A 936 -34.69 -11.23 -36.95
N LEU A 937 -34.68 -11.14 -35.63
CA LEU A 937 -33.44 -11.05 -34.85
C LEU A 937 -32.79 -12.43 -34.65
N TYR A 938 -33.63 -13.45 -34.49
CA TYR A 938 -33.22 -14.84 -34.35
C TYR A 938 -34.35 -15.74 -34.84
N TYR A 939 -34.01 -16.88 -35.42
CA TYR A 939 -34.99 -17.91 -35.78
C TYR A 939 -34.37 -19.31 -35.70
N TYR A 940 -35.23 -20.31 -35.54
CA TYR A 940 -34.84 -21.72 -35.62
C TYR A 940 -35.88 -22.50 -36.44
N PRO A 941 -35.46 -23.44 -37.31
CA PRO A 941 -34.08 -23.85 -37.59
C PRO A 941 -33.29 -22.82 -38.43
N LEU A 942 -31.96 -22.73 -38.22
CA LEU A 942 -31.11 -21.68 -38.80
C LEU A 942 -30.91 -21.80 -40.32
N ASP A 943 -30.98 -23.01 -40.85
CA ASP A 943 -30.83 -23.33 -42.28
C ASP A 943 -32.06 -22.95 -43.12
N LYS A 944 -33.21 -22.71 -42.48
CA LYS A 944 -34.47 -22.38 -43.16
C LYS A 944 -35.11 -21.15 -42.55
N SER A 945 -35.05 -20.02 -43.26
CA SER A 945 -35.68 -18.79 -42.79
C SER A 945 -37.21 -18.89 -42.81
N PRO A 946 -37.94 -18.42 -41.77
CA PRO A 946 -39.40 -18.46 -41.71
C PRO A 946 -40.09 -17.39 -42.58
N THR A 947 -39.45 -16.92 -43.65
CA THR A 947 -39.96 -15.82 -44.50
C THR A 947 -41.34 -16.09 -45.07
N GLN A 948 -41.68 -17.35 -45.37
CA GLN A 948 -43.02 -17.73 -45.86
C GLN A 948 -44.14 -17.59 -44.82
N PHE A 949 -43.81 -17.60 -43.53
CA PHE A 949 -44.77 -17.43 -42.43
C PHE A 949 -44.80 -16.00 -41.89
N LEU A 950 -43.77 -15.21 -42.17
CA LEU A 950 -43.64 -13.83 -41.67
C LEU A 950 -44.83 -12.92 -42.05
N PRO A 951 -45.39 -12.93 -43.28
CA PRO A 951 -46.56 -12.12 -43.61
C PRO A 951 -47.77 -12.40 -42.72
N ASN A 952 -48.03 -13.68 -42.43
CA ASN A 952 -49.12 -14.07 -41.56
C ASN A 952 -48.86 -13.63 -40.12
N ILE A 953 -47.65 -13.85 -39.60
CA ILE A 953 -47.28 -13.44 -38.24
C ILE A 953 -47.42 -11.92 -38.08
N VAL A 954 -46.90 -11.13 -39.03
CA VAL A 954 -47.03 -9.67 -39.02
C VAL A 954 -48.49 -9.24 -39.13
N GLY A 955 -49.26 -9.88 -40.02
CA GLY A 955 -50.71 -9.63 -40.12
C GLY A 955 -51.43 -9.87 -38.80
N LEU A 956 -51.11 -10.96 -38.10
CA LEU A 956 -51.69 -11.27 -36.79
C LEU A 956 -51.27 -10.28 -35.70
N ILE A 957 -50.00 -9.82 -35.69
CA ILE A 957 -49.51 -8.78 -34.77
C ILE A 957 -50.26 -7.45 -34.99
N LEU A 958 -50.48 -7.07 -36.26
CA LEU A 958 -51.17 -5.83 -36.61
C LEU A 958 -52.68 -5.87 -36.30
N GLN A 959 -53.31 -7.04 -36.49
CA GLN A 959 -54.73 -7.23 -36.19
C GLN A 959 -55.01 -7.36 -34.69
N ASN A 960 -54.06 -7.91 -33.93
CA ASN A 960 -54.19 -8.15 -32.49
C ASN A 960 -52.99 -7.53 -31.76
N PRO A 961 -52.97 -6.19 -31.60
CA PRO A 961 -51.85 -5.52 -30.95
C PRO A 961 -51.78 -5.94 -29.48
N LEU A 962 -50.68 -6.60 -29.14
CA LEU A 962 -50.37 -6.97 -27.76
C LEU A 962 -49.86 -5.74 -27.02
N GLU A 963 -50.50 -5.36 -25.92
CA GLU A 963 -50.15 -4.14 -25.18
C GLU A 963 -48.98 -4.40 -24.23
N LYS A 964 -49.09 -5.44 -23.38
CA LYS A 964 -48.18 -5.71 -22.28
C LYS A 964 -47.26 -6.91 -22.57
N PRO A 965 -46.07 -6.94 -21.94
CA PRO A 965 -45.22 -8.13 -21.97
C PRO A 965 -45.95 -9.35 -21.39
N LEU A 966 -45.68 -10.54 -21.93
CA LEU A 966 -46.38 -11.81 -21.66
C LEU A 966 -47.81 -11.92 -22.20
N ASP A 967 -48.39 -10.86 -22.77
CA ASP A 967 -49.64 -11.00 -23.51
C ASP A 967 -49.41 -11.97 -24.67
N GLN A 968 -50.27 -13.00 -24.76
CA GLN A 968 -50.15 -14.09 -25.70
C GLN A 968 -51.39 -14.19 -26.58
N PHE A 969 -51.15 -14.42 -27.86
CA PHE A 969 -52.15 -14.65 -28.88
C PHE A 969 -51.95 -16.04 -29.49
N TYR A 970 -53.06 -16.76 -29.69
CA TYR A 970 -53.08 -18.09 -30.31
C TYR A 970 -53.96 -18.06 -31.56
N PHE A 971 -53.48 -18.62 -32.67
CA PHE A 971 -54.23 -18.71 -33.92
C PHE A 971 -54.04 -20.07 -34.58
N LEU A 972 -55.13 -20.62 -35.14
CA LEU A 972 -55.12 -21.86 -35.91
C LEU A 972 -55.50 -21.55 -37.36
N ASP A 973 -54.57 -21.73 -38.28
CA ASP A 973 -54.74 -21.59 -39.72
C ASP A 973 -55.01 -22.97 -40.34
N VAL A 974 -56.09 -23.09 -41.12
CA VAL A 974 -56.49 -24.34 -41.79
C VAL A 974 -56.48 -24.11 -43.30
N ARG A 975 -55.53 -24.73 -44.00
CA ARG A 975 -55.34 -24.57 -45.45
C ARG A 975 -55.80 -25.81 -46.19
N LYS A 976 -56.73 -25.65 -47.13
CA LYS A 976 -57.17 -26.72 -48.02
C LYS A 976 -56.28 -26.78 -49.26
N ILE A 977 -55.47 -27.83 -49.37
CA ILE A 977 -54.58 -28.05 -50.52
C ILE A 977 -55.21 -29.10 -51.44
N PRO A 978 -55.47 -28.78 -52.73
CA PRO A 978 -55.95 -29.77 -53.67
C PRO A 978 -54.85 -30.78 -54.03
N GLN A 979 -55.09 -32.05 -53.76
CA GLN A 979 -54.30 -33.20 -54.21
C GLN A 979 -55.02 -33.86 -55.40
N LYS A 980 -54.27 -34.12 -56.48
CA LYS A 980 -54.73 -35.01 -57.54
C LYS A 980 -54.53 -36.45 -57.09
N ALA A 981 -55.62 -37.15 -56.81
CA ALA A 981 -55.56 -38.59 -56.57
C ALA A 981 -55.26 -39.33 -57.90
N SER A 982 -54.63 -40.51 -57.82
CA SER A 982 -54.22 -41.32 -58.98
C SER A 982 -55.38 -41.75 -59.89
N ASN A 983 -56.62 -41.60 -59.42
CA ASN A 983 -57.89 -41.88 -60.07
C ASN A 983 -58.61 -40.63 -60.62
N GLY A 984 -57.95 -39.47 -60.66
CA GLY A 984 -58.48 -38.25 -61.31
C GLY A 984 -59.48 -37.44 -60.47
N THR A 985 -59.80 -37.88 -59.25
CA THR A 985 -60.59 -37.12 -58.27
C THR A 985 -59.72 -36.15 -57.47
N THR A 986 -60.16 -34.91 -57.31
CA THR A 986 -59.49 -33.91 -56.48
C THR A 986 -59.87 -34.11 -55.02
N THR A 987 -58.95 -34.60 -54.21
CA THR A 987 -59.11 -34.67 -52.74
C THR A 987 -58.46 -33.43 -52.12
N PHE A 988 -59.01 -32.87 -51.04
CA PHE A 988 -58.38 -31.75 -50.33
C PHE A 988 -57.67 -32.28 -49.09
N GLN A 989 -56.35 -32.09 -49.01
CA GLN A 989 -55.59 -32.31 -47.79
C GLN A 989 -55.61 -31.01 -46.97
N GLU A 990 -56.00 -31.09 -45.70
CA GLU A 990 -56.01 -29.95 -44.80
C GLU A 990 -54.68 -29.85 -44.04
N ASP A 991 -53.88 -28.85 -44.40
CA ASP A 991 -52.68 -28.49 -43.64
C ASP A 991 -53.09 -27.55 -42.50
N HIS A 992 -52.75 -27.94 -41.26
CA HIS A 992 -53.08 -27.19 -40.06
C HIS A 992 -51.81 -26.52 -39.49
N PHE A 993 -51.90 -25.22 -39.19
CA PHE A 993 -50.81 -24.49 -38.56
C PHE A 993 -51.28 -23.78 -37.29
N SER A 994 -50.67 -24.10 -36.16
CA SER A 994 -50.87 -23.38 -34.90
C SER A 994 -49.78 -22.33 -34.69
N TYR A 995 -50.19 -21.10 -34.39
CA TYR A 995 -49.31 -19.96 -34.10
C TYR A 995 -49.48 -19.54 -32.64
N PHE A 996 -48.37 -19.41 -31.93
CA PHE A 996 -48.30 -18.78 -30.62
C PHE A 996 -47.44 -17.52 -30.74
N ILE A 997 -48.04 -16.35 -30.52
CA ILE A 997 -47.36 -15.05 -30.59
C ILE A 997 -47.42 -14.41 -29.22
N THR A 998 -46.28 -13.95 -28.71
CA THR A 998 -46.20 -13.31 -27.38
C THR A 998 -45.30 -12.09 -27.42
N LYS A 999 -45.66 -11.03 -26.71
CA LYS A 999 -44.83 -9.83 -26.60
C LYS A 999 -43.75 -10.01 -25.52
N ILE A 1000 -42.50 -9.80 -25.90
CA ILE A 1000 -41.34 -9.90 -24.99
C ILE A 1000 -41.08 -8.55 -24.33
N GLU A 1001 -40.95 -7.51 -25.14
CA GLU A 1001 -40.66 -6.10 -24.77
C GLU A 1001 -41.48 -5.18 -25.70
N PRO A 1002 -41.52 -3.84 -25.47
CA PRO A 1002 -42.38 -2.95 -26.25
C PRO A 1002 -42.29 -3.11 -27.78
N GLN A 1003 -41.11 -3.44 -28.32
CA GLN A 1003 -40.84 -3.56 -29.76
C GLN A 1003 -40.41 -4.98 -30.17
N LEU A 1004 -40.61 -5.99 -29.31
CA LEU A 1004 -40.12 -7.35 -29.54
C LEU A 1004 -41.21 -8.39 -29.35
N TYR A 1005 -41.34 -9.25 -30.35
CA TYR A 1005 -42.32 -10.33 -30.41
C TYR A 1005 -41.61 -11.68 -30.52
N LEU A 1006 -42.20 -12.68 -29.88
CA LEU A 1006 -41.84 -14.09 -30.01
C LEU A 1006 -42.95 -14.79 -30.79
N SER A 1007 -42.60 -15.62 -31.76
CA SER A 1007 -43.54 -16.45 -32.52
C SER A 1007 -43.06 -17.90 -32.60
N ILE A 1008 -43.97 -18.83 -32.30
CA ILE A 1008 -43.78 -20.29 -32.42
C ILE A 1008 -44.86 -20.83 -33.35
N VAL A 1009 -44.45 -21.53 -34.40
CA VAL A 1009 -45.32 -22.12 -35.42
C VAL A 1009 -45.19 -23.65 -35.38
N TYR A 1010 -46.31 -24.35 -35.41
CA TYR A 1010 -46.38 -25.81 -35.54
C TYR A 1010 -47.09 -26.19 -36.83
N LYS A 1011 -46.69 -27.31 -37.46
CA LYS A 1011 -47.40 -27.92 -38.59
C LYS A 1011 -48.40 -28.98 -38.10
N ASP A 1012 -49.15 -28.67 -37.04
CA ASP A 1012 -50.18 -29.53 -36.45
C ASP A 1012 -51.08 -28.68 -35.54
N ILE A 1013 -52.25 -29.20 -35.16
CA ILE A 1013 -53.13 -28.57 -34.17
C ILE A 1013 -52.53 -28.72 -32.77
N LYS A 1014 -52.17 -27.60 -32.14
CA LYS A 1014 -51.78 -27.54 -30.72
C LYS A 1014 -52.90 -26.94 -29.87
N LYS A 1015 -52.93 -27.29 -28.58
CA LYS A 1015 -53.89 -26.70 -27.64
C LYS A 1015 -53.41 -25.31 -27.22
N GLN A 1016 -54.31 -24.31 -27.21
CA GLN A 1016 -54.00 -22.97 -26.71
C GLN A 1016 -53.43 -22.98 -25.28
N LYS A 1017 -53.98 -23.84 -24.40
CA LYS A 1017 -53.55 -24.01 -23.01
C LYS A 1017 -52.53 -25.14 -22.83
N ASP A 1018 -51.68 -25.39 -23.83
CA ASP A 1018 -50.60 -26.37 -23.69
C ASP A 1018 -49.59 -25.89 -22.63
N GLN A 1019 -49.50 -26.64 -21.53
CA GLN A 1019 -48.70 -26.25 -20.38
C GLN A 1019 -47.21 -26.16 -20.71
N ASN A 1020 -46.68 -27.09 -21.51
CA ASN A 1020 -45.26 -27.13 -21.84
C ASN A 1020 -44.83 -25.93 -22.68
N ILE A 1021 -45.69 -25.53 -23.63
CA ILE A 1021 -45.46 -24.36 -24.49
C ILE A 1021 -45.52 -23.08 -23.65
N ASN A 1022 -46.56 -22.93 -22.83
CA ASN A 1022 -46.77 -21.73 -22.03
C ASN A 1022 -45.71 -21.55 -20.93
N ASP A 1023 -45.27 -22.64 -20.28
CA ASP A 1023 -44.19 -22.59 -19.29
C ASP A 1023 -42.84 -22.23 -19.93
N PHE A 1024 -42.55 -22.76 -21.12
CA PHE A 1024 -41.36 -22.37 -21.88
C PHE A 1024 -41.38 -20.88 -22.23
N ILE A 1025 -42.48 -20.38 -22.82
CA ILE A 1025 -42.63 -18.97 -23.21
C ILE A 1025 -42.46 -18.07 -21.98
N LYS A 1026 -43.15 -18.39 -20.88
CA LYS A 1026 -43.08 -17.61 -19.64
C LYS A 1026 -41.67 -17.58 -19.06
N THR A 1027 -40.99 -18.73 -19.01
CA THR A 1027 -39.62 -18.85 -18.48
C THR A 1027 -38.63 -18.06 -19.34
N LEU A 1028 -38.72 -18.20 -20.67
CA LEU A 1028 -37.85 -17.49 -21.61
C LEU A 1028 -38.06 -15.97 -21.50
N ILE A 1029 -39.30 -15.49 -21.49
CA ILE A 1029 -39.60 -14.05 -21.42
C ILE A 1029 -39.17 -13.45 -20.08
N ASN A 1030 -39.42 -14.13 -18.96
CA ASN A 1030 -38.97 -13.64 -17.64
C ASN A 1030 -37.45 -13.52 -17.56
N SER A 1031 -36.74 -14.50 -18.13
CA SER A 1031 -35.29 -14.48 -18.22
C SER A 1031 -34.77 -13.35 -19.13
N LEU A 1032 -35.36 -13.16 -20.32
CA LEU A 1032 -34.99 -12.09 -21.25
C LEU A 1032 -35.30 -10.69 -20.70
N ARG A 1033 -36.32 -10.56 -19.85
CA ARG A 1033 -36.63 -9.30 -19.14
C ARG A 1033 -35.78 -9.10 -17.89
N ILE A 1034 -34.92 -10.07 -17.55
CA ILE A 1034 -33.94 -9.98 -16.46
C ILE A 1034 -34.62 -9.82 -15.08
N ILE A 1035 -35.89 -10.23 -14.99
CA ILE A 1035 -36.72 -10.11 -13.78
C ILE A 1035 -36.07 -10.89 -12.63
N ASP A 1036 -35.60 -12.09 -12.91
CA ASP A 1036 -35.00 -12.97 -11.90
C ASP A 1036 -33.71 -12.39 -11.33
N ILE A 1037 -32.90 -11.72 -12.14
CA ILE A 1037 -31.66 -11.08 -11.67
C ILE A 1037 -31.97 -9.85 -10.82
N ILE A 1038 -32.91 -8.99 -11.22
CA ILE A 1038 -33.27 -7.84 -10.38
C ILE A 1038 -33.93 -8.34 -9.07
N ALA A 1039 -34.70 -9.42 -9.12
CA ALA A 1039 -35.30 -10.03 -7.93
C ALA A 1039 -34.25 -10.59 -6.96
N GLN A 1040 -33.05 -10.96 -7.41
CA GLN A 1040 -31.94 -11.36 -6.53
C GLN A 1040 -31.47 -10.25 -5.58
N LEU A 1041 -31.78 -8.97 -5.87
CA LEU A 1041 -31.53 -7.86 -4.96
C LEU A 1041 -32.31 -8.01 -3.65
N LYS A 1042 -33.49 -8.65 -3.68
CA LYS A 1042 -34.16 -9.13 -2.46
C LYS A 1042 -33.44 -10.40 -2.04
N LEU A 1043 -32.64 -10.30 -0.98
CA LEU A 1043 -32.13 -11.48 -0.29
C LEU A 1043 -33.32 -12.42 0.03
N LYS A 1044 -33.41 -13.53 -0.68
CA LYS A 1044 -33.89 -14.77 -0.06
C LYS A 1044 -32.72 -15.28 0.77
N ASP A 1045 -32.98 -15.86 1.94
CA ASP A 1045 -32.00 -16.52 2.79
C ASP A 1045 -31.22 -17.61 2.02
N LEU A 1046 -30.27 -17.22 1.17
CA LEU A 1046 -29.46 -18.06 0.31
C LEU A 1046 -28.16 -18.47 1.03
N GLN A 1047 -28.24 -18.69 2.33
CA GLN A 1047 -27.14 -19.21 3.14
C GLN A 1047 -27.47 -20.47 3.96
N ASN A 1048 -28.61 -21.12 3.71
CA ASN A 1048 -28.86 -22.49 4.22
C ASN A 1048 -29.35 -23.41 3.09
N LYS A 1049 -28.45 -23.77 2.17
CA LYS A 1049 -28.48 -25.05 1.44
C LYS A 1049 -27.13 -25.38 0.85
#